data_AF-A0A1I8CTB7-F1
#
_entry.id   AF-A0A1I8CTB7-F1
#
_cell.length_a   1.000
_cell.length_b   1.000
_cell.length_c   1.000
_cell.angle_alpha   90.00
_cell.angle_beta   90.00
_cell.angle_gamma   90.00
#
_symmetry.space_group_name_H-M   'P 1'
#
loop_
_entity.id
_entity.type
_entity.pdbx_description
1 polymer ?
#
loop_
_entity_poly.entity_id
_entity_poly.type
_entity_poly.pdbx_seq_one_letter_code
_entity_poly.pdbx_strand_id
1 'polypeptide(L)'
;MKVVYKRTKRGILENIGQKVVRKEYRMMSDEERREVHKAMNRLKTLTIDNITLWDLHTLIHYPDSALAAHWGPAFLPYHREFLRQFETALQNENPLVAMPYWDSTLDCDLPDPSDSIMWTDDFMGNGNGYVKTGAFKDWSTNSIMPLSSVPIQKLFRYTGGRHQDRLLSEDDIKWILNRKAYKDLTFCHDKTFESMHGLSHVWVGGFMFVIRVSPNDPMFYMHHAFIDSVWERFRQSKQNRYQRENDYAENICYDKHSFDSQMHPFSLKNKDGLSNDYTDYWYEYKNVKHCDSKNPVCEDTPYYWCDTKVWRCKSKIRLGGNCKGLEDQLPCYKSTCLEGKCKLQNSNGNGMDRIEKTLNNVVWAKTLLLNRNYEPIMNPLGHITITDEYNLFNETSFIERAAKFPEYPGTIYMALPKPASGFTHILNLIARDEYGNYCQSYCYNITAAIYQVCDSIIKMNVRMDKDTNNIAYTHSLMSRKYLDIDFGNHPSKWYIQSPDMIFACHSKRIDVEKLNKSLKSLVTFPVPNDETVWFRIELQQKMSSKTNLENLEITVIDEKNPYYNWKESVKKIRSPFDYNTILVRAPNPYRIGRGVSVKILPILDGQIVNCAAKCSKGSYIKNGTCTDQVYLHFNKEYSDENVFTSSENVMNLIGWKMVGHPSKWQLTMPYLTLIC
;
A
#
# COMPACT_ATOMS: atom_id res chain seq x y z
N MET A 1 9.94 10.49 37.88
CA MET A 1 9.67 11.91 38.19
C MET A 1 8.57 12.00 39.24
N LYS A 2 8.83 12.62 40.41
CA LYS A 2 7.79 12.97 41.38
C LYS A 2 7.22 14.33 41.00
N VAL A 3 6.09 14.37 40.31
CA VAL A 3 5.28 15.59 40.24
C VAL A 3 4.33 15.55 41.42
N VAL A 4 4.68 16.29 42.48
CA VAL A 4 3.86 16.41 43.69
C VAL A 4 2.82 17.50 43.45
N TYR A 5 1.60 17.13 43.09
CA TYR A 5 0.45 18.03 43.23
C TYR A 5 -0.16 17.85 44.62
N LYS A 6 0.24 18.70 45.58
CA LYS A 6 -0.51 18.87 46.83
C LYS A 6 -1.84 19.55 46.50
N ARG A 7 -2.93 18.78 46.46
CA ARG A 7 -4.30 19.31 46.30
C ARG A 7 -4.74 20.05 47.58
N THR A 8 -4.87 21.36 47.51
CA THR A 8 -5.70 22.15 48.45
C THR A 8 -6.92 22.69 47.69
N LYS A 9 -8.09 22.74 48.35
CA LYS A 9 -9.35 23.27 47.77
C LYS A 9 -9.21 24.67 47.14
N ARG A 10 -8.25 25.47 47.61
CA ARG A 10 -8.00 26.84 47.13
C ARG A 10 -7.20 26.88 45.83
N GLY A 11 -6.28 25.93 45.61
CA GLY A 11 -5.52 25.81 44.36
C GLY A 11 -6.29 25.19 43.19
N ILE A 12 -7.48 24.61 43.46
CA ILE A 12 -8.39 24.14 42.40
C ILE A 12 -9.02 25.33 41.68
N LEU A 13 -9.41 26.40 42.38
CA LEU A 13 -10.10 27.55 41.77
C LEU A 13 -9.19 28.46 40.92
N GLU A 14 -7.89 28.54 41.23
CA GLU A 14 -6.93 29.39 40.50
C GLU A 14 -6.40 28.72 39.21
N ASN A 15 -6.66 27.43 38.99
CA ASN A 15 -6.14 26.64 37.87
C ASN A 15 -7.22 25.87 37.08
N ILE A 16 -8.53 26.16 37.30
CA ILE A 16 -9.59 25.64 36.41
C ILE A 16 -9.43 26.34 35.06
N GLY A 17 -8.72 25.68 34.14
CA GLY A 17 -8.92 25.89 32.72
C GLY A 17 -10.42 25.74 32.40
N GLN A 18 -10.91 26.53 31.45
CA GLN A 18 -12.31 26.49 31.05
C GLN A 18 -12.77 25.05 30.80
N LYS A 19 -13.90 24.64 31.41
CA LYS A 19 -14.51 23.31 31.16
C LYS A 19 -14.69 23.12 29.65
N VAL A 20 -14.08 22.09 29.09
CA VAL A 20 -14.08 21.84 27.64
C VAL A 20 -15.17 20.87 27.20
N VAL A 21 -15.60 20.96 25.94
CA VAL A 21 -16.60 20.06 25.37
C VAL A 21 -15.92 19.08 24.42
N ARG A 22 -15.88 17.80 24.79
CA ARG A 22 -15.43 16.70 23.93
C ARG A 22 -16.53 16.39 22.91
N LYS A 23 -16.20 16.52 21.62
CA LYS A 23 -17.11 16.31 20.48
C LYS A 23 -16.71 15.06 19.70
N GLU A 24 -17.66 14.49 18.97
CA GLU A 24 -17.31 13.49 17.95
C GLU A 24 -16.40 14.16 16.93
N TYR A 25 -15.37 13.46 16.48
CA TYR A 25 -14.31 14.03 15.66
C TYR A 25 -14.81 14.69 14.35
N ARG A 26 -15.89 14.17 13.76
CA ARG A 26 -16.56 14.74 12.58
C ARG A 26 -17.56 15.85 12.93
N MET A 27 -17.90 16.06 14.21
CA MET A 27 -18.68 17.23 14.64
C MET A 27 -17.80 18.47 14.90
N MET A 28 -16.48 18.30 14.92
CA MET A 28 -15.56 19.44 15.06
C MET A 28 -15.55 20.27 13.78
N SER A 29 -15.52 21.58 13.95
CA SER A 29 -15.18 22.49 12.86
C SER A 29 -13.78 22.20 12.32
N ASP A 30 -13.50 22.60 11.08
CA ASP A 30 -12.18 22.40 10.49
C ASP A 30 -11.08 23.12 11.27
N GLU A 31 -11.40 24.23 11.95
CA GLU A 31 -10.44 24.93 12.81
C GLU A 31 -10.14 24.14 14.08
N GLU A 32 -11.17 23.73 14.83
CA GLU A 32 -10.98 22.90 16.03
C GLU A 32 -10.18 21.63 15.71
N ARG A 33 -10.49 20.98 14.58
CA ARG A 33 -9.80 19.77 14.14
C ARG A 33 -8.32 20.03 13.83
N ARG A 34 -8.02 21.12 13.11
CA ARG A 34 -6.64 21.54 12.83
C ARG A 34 -5.86 21.84 14.10
N GLU A 35 -6.47 22.47 15.10
CA GLU A 35 -5.80 22.77 16.37
C GLU A 35 -5.51 21.49 17.18
N VAL A 36 -6.42 20.50 17.18
CA VAL A 36 -6.13 19.17 17.73
C VAL A 36 -4.96 18.51 17.01
N HIS A 37 -4.96 18.51 15.67
CA HIS A 37 -3.87 17.94 14.86
C HIS A 37 -2.53 18.59 15.17
N LYS A 38 -2.50 19.92 15.26
CA LYS A 38 -1.29 20.67 15.60
C LYS A 38 -0.80 20.31 16.99
N ALA A 39 -1.67 20.28 18.00
CA ALA A 39 -1.30 19.91 19.36
C ALA A 39 -0.74 18.47 19.44
N MET A 40 -1.40 17.51 18.80
CA MET A 40 -0.92 16.12 18.73
C MET A 40 0.44 16.00 18.02
N ASN A 41 0.61 16.66 16.86
CA ASN A 41 1.89 16.72 16.15
C ASN A 41 2.98 17.38 17.00
N ARG A 42 2.63 18.40 17.78
CA ARG A 42 3.57 19.08 18.66
C ARG A 42 4.11 18.16 19.74
N LEU A 43 3.27 17.31 20.33
CA LEU A 43 3.71 16.26 21.27
C LEU A 43 4.66 15.22 20.65
N LYS A 44 4.62 15.00 19.33
CA LYS A 44 5.60 14.17 18.60
C LYS A 44 6.93 14.88 18.31
N THR A 45 7.00 16.20 18.49
CA THR A 45 8.24 16.98 18.27
C THR A 45 8.94 17.38 19.56
N LEU A 46 8.18 17.59 20.64
CA LEU A 46 8.72 17.96 21.95
C LEU A 46 9.30 16.73 22.63
N THR A 47 10.53 16.85 23.14
CA THR A 47 11.25 15.75 23.77
C THR A 47 11.66 16.07 25.21
N ILE A 48 11.70 15.02 26.03
CA ILE A 48 12.35 14.98 27.34
C ILE A 48 13.30 13.78 27.30
N ASP A 49 14.59 14.00 27.56
CA ASP A 49 15.63 12.95 27.53
C ASP A 49 15.62 12.13 26.22
N ASN A 50 15.50 12.81 25.07
CA ASN A 50 15.39 12.23 23.72
C ASN A 50 14.16 11.35 23.45
N ILE A 51 13.16 11.35 24.34
CA ILE A 51 11.88 10.66 24.14
C ILE A 51 10.80 11.71 23.89
N THR A 52 9.94 11.52 22.89
CA THR A 52 8.86 12.49 22.61
C THR A 52 7.81 12.47 23.71
N LEU A 53 7.14 13.60 23.97
CA LEU A 53 6.05 13.68 24.95
C LEU A 53 4.93 12.68 24.64
N TRP A 54 4.66 12.44 23.36
CA TRP A 54 3.73 11.38 22.94
C TRP A 54 4.21 9.99 23.37
N ASP A 55 5.47 9.64 23.08
CA ASP A 55 6.00 8.31 23.39
C ASP A 55 6.05 8.07 24.90
N LEU A 56 6.22 9.12 25.72
CA LEU A 56 6.05 9.02 27.18
C LEU A 56 4.63 8.60 27.57
N HIS A 57 3.60 9.10 26.88
CA HIS A 57 2.22 8.66 27.13
C HIS A 57 2.01 7.19 26.70
N THR A 58 2.64 6.74 25.61
CA THR A 58 2.66 5.31 25.26
C THR A 58 3.25 4.47 26.39
N LEU A 59 4.32 4.92 27.05
CA LEU A 59 4.94 4.21 28.17
C LEU A 59 4.07 4.20 29.45
N ILE A 60 3.22 5.21 29.66
CA ILE A 60 2.30 5.27 30.80
C ILE A 60 1.27 4.13 30.73
N HIS A 61 0.79 3.78 29.53
CA HIS A 61 -0.16 2.68 29.29
C HIS A 61 0.50 1.30 29.17
N TYR A 62 1.83 1.26 29.05
CA TYR A 62 2.56 0.00 28.90
C TYR A 62 2.25 -0.98 30.05
N PRO A 63 2.07 -2.29 29.81
CA PRO A 63 1.58 -3.22 30.84
C PRO A 63 2.34 -3.22 32.16
N ASP A 64 3.66 -3.01 32.14
CA ASP A 64 4.50 -2.99 33.34
C ASP A 64 4.32 -1.69 34.15
N SER A 65 3.90 -0.60 33.51
CA SER A 65 3.59 0.69 34.13
C SER A 65 2.13 0.78 34.58
N ALA A 66 1.23 0.15 33.83
CA ALA A 66 -0.22 0.25 33.93
C ALA A 66 -0.87 -1.05 34.42
N LEU A 67 -0.42 -1.55 35.57
CA LEU A 67 -0.74 -2.90 36.07
C LEU A 67 -2.25 -3.22 36.21
N ALA A 68 -3.10 -2.20 36.29
CA ALA A 68 -4.55 -2.32 36.47
C ALA A 68 -5.36 -1.74 35.29
N ALA A 69 -4.71 -1.38 34.18
CA ALA A 69 -5.37 -0.76 33.04
C ALA A 69 -6.35 -1.69 32.32
N HIS A 70 -6.14 -3.01 32.39
CA HIS A 70 -6.92 -4.03 31.65
C HIS A 70 -7.37 -5.17 32.54
N TRP A 71 -8.42 -5.88 32.11
CA TRP A 71 -8.91 -7.14 32.71
C TRP A 71 -9.40 -7.05 34.15
N GLY A 72 -9.92 -5.90 34.57
CA GLY A 72 -10.50 -5.76 35.90
C GLY A 72 -11.28 -4.46 36.12
N PRO A 73 -11.83 -4.26 37.32
CA PRO A 73 -12.70 -3.13 37.62
C PRO A 73 -12.03 -1.77 37.61
N ALA A 74 -10.70 -1.70 37.51
CA ALA A 74 -9.99 -0.42 37.37
C ALA A 74 -9.90 0.07 35.91
N PHE A 75 -10.31 -0.74 34.92
CA PHE A 75 -10.19 -0.42 33.48
C PHE A 75 -10.77 0.95 33.10
N LEU A 76 -12.04 1.20 33.46
CA LEU A 76 -12.74 2.46 33.15
C LEU A 76 -12.12 3.69 33.87
N PRO A 77 -11.93 3.68 35.20
CA PRO A 77 -11.33 4.81 35.90
C PRO A 77 -9.87 5.07 35.51
N TYR A 78 -9.08 4.03 35.21
CA TYR A 78 -7.72 4.19 34.70
C TYR A 78 -7.70 4.92 33.36
N HIS A 79 -8.47 4.44 32.37
CA HIS A 79 -8.48 5.06 31.04
C HIS A 79 -9.06 6.48 31.06
N ARG A 80 -10.02 6.77 31.94
CA ARG A 80 -10.52 8.14 32.17
C ARG A 80 -9.42 9.10 32.62
N GLU A 81 -8.66 8.71 33.64
CA GLU A 81 -7.54 9.54 34.11
C GLU A 81 -6.44 9.64 33.06
N PHE A 82 -6.12 8.54 32.37
CA PHE A 82 -5.14 8.55 31.30
C PHE A 82 -5.50 9.52 30.17
N LEU A 83 -6.78 9.55 29.75
CA LEU A 83 -7.29 10.54 28.81
C LEU A 83 -7.19 11.97 29.35
N ARG A 84 -7.44 12.19 30.64
CA ARG A 84 -7.32 13.53 31.25
C ARG A 84 -5.87 14.03 31.26
N GLN A 85 -4.91 13.16 31.57
CA GLN A 85 -3.49 13.50 31.51
C GLN A 85 -3.05 13.85 30.09
N PHE A 86 -3.49 13.05 29.10
CA PHE A 86 -3.21 13.31 27.70
C PHE A 86 -3.88 14.60 27.19
N GLU A 87 -5.14 14.85 27.55
CA GLU A 87 -5.83 16.12 27.23
C GLU A 87 -5.15 17.32 27.88
N THR A 88 -4.64 17.19 29.12
CA THR A 88 -3.86 18.24 29.76
C THR A 88 -2.57 18.53 29.00
N ALA A 89 -1.90 17.51 28.46
CA ALA A 89 -0.72 17.69 27.61
C ALA A 89 -1.06 18.43 26.31
N LEU A 90 -2.21 18.15 25.68
CA LEU A 90 -2.69 18.92 24.53
C LEU A 90 -3.02 20.38 24.91
N GLN A 91 -3.63 20.59 26.09
CA GLN A 91 -4.01 21.91 26.59
C GLN A 91 -2.82 22.79 26.95
N ASN A 92 -1.68 22.18 27.30
CA ASN A 92 -0.42 22.91 27.49
C ASN A 92 0.10 23.52 26.17
N GLU A 93 -0.24 22.92 25.02
CA GLU A 93 0.07 23.50 23.70
C GLU A 93 -1.00 24.50 23.25
N ASN A 94 -2.28 24.18 23.47
CA ASN A 94 -3.40 25.07 23.19
C ASN A 94 -4.53 24.86 24.22
N PRO A 95 -4.76 25.81 25.15
CA PRO A 95 -5.74 25.66 26.24
C PRO A 95 -7.18 25.41 25.79
N LEU A 96 -7.53 25.74 24.54
CA LEU A 96 -8.88 25.57 24.00
C LEU A 96 -9.11 24.18 23.38
N VAL A 97 -8.07 23.36 23.27
CA VAL A 97 -8.20 22.00 22.72
C VAL A 97 -8.97 21.10 23.69
N ALA A 98 -9.95 20.39 23.14
CA ALA A 98 -10.68 19.33 23.80
C ALA A 98 -10.37 18.00 23.11
N MET A 99 -10.31 16.90 23.88
CA MET A 99 -10.12 15.57 23.30
C MET A 99 -11.32 15.19 22.42
N PRO A 100 -11.16 14.95 21.11
CA PRO A 100 -12.25 14.39 20.33
C PRO A 100 -12.49 12.92 20.71
N TYR A 101 -13.70 12.45 20.42
CA TYR A 101 -14.01 11.03 20.48
C TYR A 101 -14.41 10.49 19.10
N TRP A 102 -14.19 9.20 18.88
CA TRP A 102 -14.62 8.51 17.67
C TRP A 102 -15.79 7.56 17.99
N ASP A 103 -16.98 7.96 17.57
CA ASP A 103 -18.15 7.09 17.64
C ASP A 103 -18.14 6.11 16.47
N SER A 104 -17.58 4.93 16.69
CA SER A 104 -17.46 3.90 15.66
C SER A 104 -18.81 3.28 15.25
N THR A 105 -19.89 3.53 16.01
CA THR A 105 -21.24 3.08 15.61
C THR A 105 -21.77 3.84 14.40
N LEU A 106 -21.25 5.04 14.13
CA LEU A 106 -21.58 5.82 12.92
C LEU A 106 -21.02 5.18 11.64
N ASP A 107 -19.99 4.35 11.79
CA ASP A 107 -19.27 3.71 10.68
C ASP A 107 -19.67 2.24 10.49
N CYS A 108 -20.07 1.57 11.58
CA CYS A 108 -20.32 0.12 11.62
C CYS A 108 -21.25 -0.41 10.52
N ASP A 109 -22.31 0.32 10.20
CA ASP A 109 -23.35 -0.13 9.27
C ASP A 109 -23.16 0.35 7.82
N LEU A 110 -21.98 0.87 7.48
CA LEU A 110 -21.64 1.17 6.09
C LEU A 110 -21.42 -0.15 5.32
N PRO A 111 -21.68 -0.18 3.99
CA PRO A 111 -21.38 -1.34 3.17
C PRO A 111 -19.91 -1.79 3.27
N ASP A 112 -19.00 -0.83 3.43
CA ASP A 112 -17.66 -1.07 3.92
C ASP A 112 -17.24 0.06 4.90
N PRO A 113 -17.13 -0.21 6.21
CA PRO A 113 -16.76 0.83 7.18
C PRO A 113 -15.37 1.45 6.94
N SER A 114 -14.51 0.78 6.18
CA SER A 114 -13.20 1.31 5.79
C SER A 114 -13.26 2.37 4.68
N ASP A 115 -14.42 2.54 4.04
CA ASP A 115 -14.72 3.62 3.09
C ASP A 115 -15.35 4.86 3.75
N SER A 116 -15.44 4.87 5.08
CA SER A 116 -15.80 6.08 5.82
C SER A 116 -14.83 7.22 5.52
N ILE A 117 -15.35 8.45 5.52
CA ILE A 117 -14.55 9.69 5.47
C ILE A 117 -13.50 9.78 6.60
N MET A 118 -13.64 9.00 7.68
CA MET A 118 -12.65 8.90 8.76
C MET A 118 -11.25 8.59 8.22
N TRP A 119 -11.16 7.81 7.14
CA TRP A 119 -9.93 7.33 6.51
C TRP A 119 -9.56 8.15 5.27
N THR A 120 -9.61 9.48 5.42
CA THR A 120 -9.22 10.47 4.41
C THR A 120 -8.23 11.48 4.99
N ASP A 121 -7.55 12.22 4.12
CA ASP A 121 -6.48 13.18 4.47
C ASP A 121 -6.96 14.27 5.45
N ASP A 122 -8.24 14.66 5.40
CA ASP A 122 -8.85 15.67 6.29
C ASP A 122 -9.08 15.17 7.73
N PHE A 123 -8.92 13.86 7.96
CA PHE A 123 -9.16 13.19 9.24
C PHE A 123 -7.94 12.38 9.65
N MET A 124 -8.02 11.05 9.62
CA MET A 124 -6.93 10.18 10.11
C MET A 124 -5.85 9.94 9.06
N GLY A 125 -6.07 10.31 7.80
CA GLY A 125 -5.26 9.85 6.68
C GLY A 125 -5.65 8.43 6.24
N ASN A 126 -4.77 7.78 5.48
CA ASN A 126 -5.01 6.43 4.99
C ASN A 126 -5.14 5.40 6.12
N GLY A 127 -6.14 4.51 5.98
CA GLY A 127 -6.42 3.43 6.93
C GLY A 127 -5.64 2.13 6.69
N ASN A 128 -4.88 2.03 5.59
CA ASN A 128 -4.19 0.81 5.19
C ASN A 128 -2.68 1.06 5.00
N GLY A 129 -1.89 0.21 5.66
CA GLY A 129 -0.43 0.21 5.59
C GLY A 129 0.21 1.35 6.37
N TYR A 130 1.35 1.84 5.87
CA TYR A 130 2.03 2.98 6.47
C TYR A 130 1.20 4.24 6.28
N VAL A 131 1.02 5.03 7.33
CA VAL A 131 0.28 6.30 7.23
C VAL A 131 1.14 7.32 6.50
N LYS A 132 0.79 7.62 5.25
CA LYS A 132 1.50 8.53 4.33
C LYS A 132 0.71 9.80 4.00
N THR A 133 -0.53 9.88 4.48
CA THR A 133 -1.45 10.97 4.16
C THR A 133 -2.10 11.52 5.43
N GLY A 134 -2.68 12.71 5.32
CA GLY A 134 -3.35 13.41 6.41
C GLY A 134 -2.42 13.96 7.49
N ALA A 135 -3.01 14.35 8.62
CA ALA A 135 -2.35 15.07 9.70
C ALA A 135 -1.25 14.29 10.43
N PHE A 136 -1.29 12.95 10.34
CA PHE A 136 -0.40 12.04 11.07
C PHE A 136 0.54 11.27 10.14
N LYS A 137 0.78 11.79 8.94
CA LYS A 137 1.66 11.18 7.95
C LYS A 137 3.09 11.06 8.46
N ASP A 138 3.75 9.95 8.12
CA ASP A 138 5.17 9.67 8.40
C ASP A 138 5.56 9.77 9.89
N TRP A 139 4.60 9.67 10.80
CA TRP A 139 4.87 9.59 12.23
C TRP A 139 5.80 8.43 12.54
N SER A 140 6.94 8.74 13.16
CA SER A 140 7.85 7.75 13.72
C SER A 140 7.35 7.27 15.07
N THR A 141 7.59 6.01 15.38
CA THR A 141 7.27 5.40 16.67
C THR A 141 8.55 4.87 17.30
N ASN A 142 8.86 5.35 18.50
CA ASN A 142 9.97 4.80 19.27
C ASN A 142 9.52 3.45 19.85
N SER A 143 9.64 2.41 19.03
CA SER A 143 9.45 1.02 19.45
C SER A 143 10.63 0.58 20.32
N ILE A 144 10.88 1.25 21.46
CA ILE A 144 11.69 0.71 22.55
C ILE A 144 10.84 -0.39 23.20
N MET A 145 10.64 -1.49 22.49
CA MET A 145 9.87 -2.63 22.97
C MET A 145 10.54 -3.91 22.44
N PRO A 146 11.52 -4.47 23.17
CA PRO A 146 12.24 -5.68 22.76
C PRO A 146 11.35 -6.92 22.55
N LEU A 147 10.06 -6.85 22.89
CA LEU A 147 9.08 -7.94 22.82
C LEU A 147 7.90 -7.66 21.86
N SER A 148 7.90 -6.54 21.13
CA SER A 148 6.87 -6.29 20.11
C SER A 148 7.23 -7.03 18.82
N SER A 149 6.33 -7.88 18.34
CA SER A 149 6.45 -8.55 17.04
C SER A 149 6.24 -7.60 15.85
N VAL A 150 6.02 -6.30 16.10
CA VAL A 150 5.87 -5.27 15.08
C VAL A 150 7.24 -4.61 14.86
N PRO A 151 8.01 -4.99 13.81
CA PRO A 151 9.31 -4.41 13.49
C PRO A 151 9.20 -2.98 12.90
N ILE A 152 8.03 -2.36 13.03
CA ILE A 152 7.63 -1.16 12.31
C ILE A 152 7.90 0.06 13.20
N GLN A 153 8.70 1.00 12.69
CA GLN A 153 9.06 2.26 13.35
C GLN A 153 8.22 3.44 12.89
N LYS A 154 7.18 3.21 12.08
CA LYS A 154 6.30 4.23 11.53
C LYS A 154 4.85 3.85 11.77
N LEU A 155 3.98 4.85 11.95
CA LEU A 155 2.55 4.68 12.14
C LEU A 155 1.97 3.77 11.05
N PHE A 156 1.39 2.65 11.48
CA PHE A 156 0.89 1.60 10.61
C PHE A 156 -0.53 1.20 11.01
N ARG A 157 -1.43 1.16 10.03
CA ARG A 157 -2.84 0.81 10.22
C ARG A 157 -3.28 -0.30 9.30
N TYR A 158 -4.35 -0.97 9.71
CA TYR A 158 -4.96 -2.01 8.92
C TYR A 158 -6.48 -2.06 9.10
N THR A 159 -7.16 -1.02 8.63
CA THR A 159 -8.61 -0.85 8.81
C THR A 159 -9.41 -1.89 8.04
N GLY A 160 -10.49 -2.36 8.65
CA GLY A 160 -11.34 -3.42 8.11
C GLY A 160 -11.03 -4.81 8.71
N GLY A 161 -9.97 -4.94 9.51
CA GLY A 161 -9.60 -6.17 10.21
C GLY A 161 -9.58 -7.43 9.33
N ARG A 162 -9.81 -8.59 9.96
CA ARG A 162 -10.18 -9.84 9.27
C ARG A 162 -11.67 -9.82 8.96
N HIS A 163 -12.13 -10.76 8.13
CA HIS A 163 -13.53 -10.82 7.69
C HIS A 163 -14.55 -10.83 8.86
N GLN A 164 -14.22 -11.43 10.01
CA GLN A 164 -15.11 -11.46 11.17
C GLN A 164 -15.00 -10.23 12.09
N ASP A 165 -13.99 -9.39 11.91
CA ASP A 165 -13.74 -8.27 12.79
C ASP A 165 -14.69 -7.11 12.42
N ARG A 166 -15.27 -6.45 13.42
CA ARG A 166 -16.28 -5.40 13.24
C ARG A 166 -16.05 -4.21 14.16
N LEU A 167 -16.71 -3.10 13.89
CA LEU A 167 -16.78 -1.96 14.81
C LEU A 167 -17.86 -2.18 15.88
N LEU A 168 -17.88 -1.32 16.90
CA LEU A 168 -19.00 -1.26 17.85
C LEU A 168 -20.28 -0.86 17.11
N SER A 169 -21.36 -1.55 17.43
CA SER A 169 -22.69 -1.31 16.89
C SER A 169 -23.56 -0.59 17.93
N GLU A 170 -24.69 -0.04 17.49
CA GLU A 170 -25.65 0.58 18.40
C GLU A 170 -26.24 -0.43 19.40
N ASP A 171 -26.38 -1.71 19.03
CA ASP A 171 -26.88 -2.73 19.94
C ASP A 171 -25.88 -3.06 21.05
N ASP A 172 -24.56 -2.94 20.78
CA ASP A 172 -23.54 -3.01 21.82
C ASP A 172 -23.69 -1.84 22.80
N ILE A 173 -23.96 -0.63 22.31
CA ILE A 173 -24.19 0.55 23.16
C ILE A 173 -25.44 0.36 24.03
N LYS A 174 -26.56 -0.12 23.44
CA LYS A 174 -27.77 -0.45 24.21
C LYS A 174 -27.50 -1.52 25.25
N TRP A 175 -26.70 -2.54 24.92
CA TRP A 175 -26.33 -3.58 25.89
C TRP A 175 -25.63 -2.99 27.11
N ILE A 176 -24.70 -2.05 26.89
CA ILE A 176 -23.95 -1.34 27.95
C ILE A 176 -24.90 -0.50 28.80
N LEU A 177 -25.72 0.33 28.16
CA LEU A 177 -26.65 1.23 28.86
C LEU A 177 -27.78 0.47 29.59
N ASN A 178 -28.02 -0.80 29.26
CA ASN A 178 -28.98 -1.66 29.94
C ASN A 178 -28.41 -2.39 31.16
N ARG A 179 -27.10 -2.27 31.46
CA ARG A 179 -26.54 -2.81 32.71
C ARG A 179 -27.17 -2.14 33.95
N LYS A 180 -27.09 -2.80 35.11
CA LYS A 180 -27.72 -2.33 36.35
C LYS A 180 -26.73 -1.67 37.29
N ALA A 181 -25.52 -2.22 37.40
CA ALA A 181 -24.50 -1.75 38.33
C ALA A 181 -23.11 -1.71 37.67
N TYR A 182 -22.17 -0.98 38.28
CA TYR A 182 -20.80 -0.85 37.75
C TYR A 182 -20.12 -2.22 37.55
N LYS A 183 -20.30 -3.15 38.48
CA LYS A 183 -19.72 -4.51 38.40
C LYS A 183 -20.06 -5.24 37.09
N ASP A 184 -21.22 -4.98 36.49
CA ASP A 184 -21.66 -5.60 35.24
C ASP A 184 -20.87 -5.11 34.01
N LEU A 185 -20.07 -4.05 34.18
CA LEU A 185 -19.16 -3.48 33.17
C LEU A 185 -17.69 -3.80 33.47
N THR A 186 -17.42 -4.79 34.33
CA THR A 186 -16.05 -5.16 34.74
C THR A 186 -15.70 -6.56 34.27
N PHE A 187 -14.48 -6.73 33.76
CA PHE A 187 -14.02 -7.98 33.16
C PHE A 187 -14.14 -9.21 34.09
N CYS A 188 -13.92 -9.00 35.39
CA CYS A 188 -13.97 -10.05 36.41
C CYS A 188 -15.36 -10.64 36.62
N HIS A 189 -16.40 -9.87 36.32
CA HIS A 189 -17.79 -10.28 36.43
C HIS A 189 -18.36 -10.64 35.05
N ASP A 190 -18.11 -9.80 34.05
CA ASP A 190 -18.52 -10.01 32.67
C ASP A 190 -17.45 -9.48 31.70
N LYS A 191 -16.81 -10.40 30.98
CA LYS A 191 -15.76 -10.10 30.01
C LYS A 191 -16.29 -9.36 28.77
N THR A 192 -17.61 -9.33 28.57
CA THR A 192 -18.25 -8.85 27.34
C THR A 192 -17.94 -7.38 27.10
N PHE A 193 -17.98 -6.52 28.12
CA PHE A 193 -17.72 -5.08 27.95
C PHE A 193 -16.33 -4.78 27.38
N GLU A 194 -15.27 -5.25 28.04
CA GLU A 194 -13.91 -5.01 27.56
C GLU A 194 -13.64 -5.78 26.25
N SER A 195 -14.30 -6.92 26.01
CA SER A 195 -14.22 -7.59 24.70
C SER A 195 -14.86 -6.75 23.58
N MET A 196 -15.99 -6.08 23.86
CA MET A 196 -16.67 -5.17 22.91
C MET A 196 -15.82 -3.93 22.62
N HIS A 197 -15.19 -3.32 23.62
CA HIS A 197 -14.24 -2.22 23.37
C HIS A 197 -13.11 -2.68 22.43
N GLY A 198 -12.58 -3.89 22.65
CA GLY A 198 -11.53 -4.49 21.85
C GLY A 198 -11.89 -4.71 20.37
N LEU A 199 -13.18 -4.71 20.00
CA LEU A 199 -13.62 -4.85 18.61
C LEU A 199 -13.05 -3.74 17.72
N SER A 200 -13.10 -2.49 18.17
CA SER A 200 -12.59 -1.36 17.37
C SER A 200 -11.06 -1.37 17.26
N HIS A 201 -10.36 -1.81 18.32
CA HIS A 201 -8.91 -2.04 18.28
C HIS A 201 -8.51 -3.03 17.20
N VAL A 202 -9.18 -4.19 17.18
CA VAL A 202 -8.90 -5.25 16.22
C VAL A 202 -9.27 -4.82 14.79
N TRP A 203 -10.39 -4.10 14.64
CA TRP A 203 -10.86 -3.63 13.33
C TRP A 203 -9.96 -2.57 12.69
N VAL A 204 -9.40 -1.63 13.48
CA VAL A 204 -8.43 -0.65 12.97
C VAL A 204 -7.09 -1.32 12.65
N GLY A 205 -6.76 -2.40 13.37
CA GLY A 205 -5.57 -3.20 13.08
C GLY A 205 -4.26 -2.45 13.32
N GLY A 206 -3.16 -2.95 12.76
CA GLY A 206 -1.84 -2.31 12.88
C GLY A 206 -1.43 -2.07 14.33
N PHE A 207 -1.07 -0.84 14.70
CA PHE A 207 -0.76 -0.52 16.09
C PHE A 207 -1.96 -0.67 17.03
N MET A 208 -3.17 -0.33 16.60
CA MET A 208 -4.39 -0.49 17.41
C MET A 208 -4.66 -1.94 17.83
N PHE A 209 -4.16 -2.93 17.08
CA PHE A 209 -4.33 -4.36 17.39
C PHE A 209 -3.52 -4.82 18.61
N VAL A 210 -2.37 -4.20 18.88
CA VAL A 210 -1.42 -4.66 19.89
C VAL A 210 -1.47 -3.73 21.10
N ILE A 211 -2.02 -4.23 22.21
CA ILE A 211 -2.26 -3.47 23.46
C ILE A 211 -1.06 -2.56 23.82
N ARG A 212 0.16 -3.12 23.84
CA ARG A 212 1.40 -2.41 24.25
C ARG A 212 1.72 -1.16 23.42
N VAL A 213 1.38 -1.17 22.13
CA VAL A 213 1.75 -0.11 21.16
C VAL A 213 0.53 0.65 20.64
N SER A 214 -0.68 0.26 21.01
CA SER A 214 -1.91 0.90 20.54
C SER A 214 -1.97 2.41 20.81
N PRO A 215 -1.44 2.97 21.92
CA PRO A 215 -1.38 4.42 22.12
C PRO A 215 -0.49 5.19 21.13
N ASN A 216 0.33 4.50 20.31
CA ASN A 216 1.07 5.17 19.24
C ASN A 216 0.15 5.70 18.13
N ASP A 217 -1.07 5.18 18.01
CA ASP A 217 -2.07 5.67 17.06
C ASP A 217 -2.98 6.71 17.73
N PRO A 218 -3.14 7.93 17.18
CA PRO A 218 -4.09 8.91 17.70
C PRO A 218 -5.53 8.38 17.85
N MET A 219 -5.91 7.37 17.05
CA MET A 219 -7.21 6.74 17.14
C MET A 219 -7.46 6.07 18.49
N PHE A 220 -6.40 5.66 19.21
CA PHE A 220 -6.50 5.11 20.55
C PHE A 220 -7.23 6.06 21.51
N TYR A 221 -6.77 7.31 21.57
CA TYR A 221 -7.32 8.30 22.50
C TYR A 221 -8.76 8.65 22.14
N MET A 222 -9.06 8.75 20.84
CA MET A 222 -10.42 9.02 20.36
C MET A 222 -11.38 7.84 20.64
N HIS A 223 -10.91 6.61 20.49
CA HIS A 223 -11.67 5.41 20.82
C HIS A 223 -11.96 5.32 22.32
N HIS A 224 -10.94 5.48 23.17
CA HIS A 224 -11.13 5.44 24.62
C HIS A 224 -11.98 6.62 25.12
N ALA A 225 -11.88 7.81 24.51
CA ALA A 225 -12.77 8.92 24.81
C ALA A 225 -14.24 8.59 24.49
N PHE A 226 -14.50 7.79 23.44
CA PHE A 226 -15.85 7.30 23.14
C PHE A 226 -16.32 6.27 24.18
N ILE A 227 -15.46 5.33 24.58
CA ILE A 227 -15.77 4.37 25.66
C ILE A 227 -16.10 5.10 26.97
N ASP A 228 -15.31 6.11 27.36
CA ASP A 228 -15.60 6.95 28.53
C ASP A 228 -16.93 7.71 28.39
N SER A 229 -17.25 8.22 27.19
CA SER A 229 -18.55 8.85 26.92
C SER A 229 -19.73 7.89 27.13
N VAL A 230 -19.57 6.62 26.73
CA VAL A 230 -20.59 5.58 26.91
C VAL A 230 -20.76 5.26 28.39
N TRP A 231 -19.65 5.11 29.11
CA TRP A 231 -19.68 4.87 30.55
C TRP A 231 -20.30 6.05 31.30
N GLU A 232 -20.00 7.30 30.93
CA GLU A 232 -20.59 8.47 31.56
C GLU A 232 -22.11 8.53 31.33
N ARG A 233 -22.62 8.16 30.14
CA ARG A 233 -24.07 8.01 29.89
C ARG A 233 -24.70 6.94 30.78
N PHE A 234 -24.01 5.82 31.00
CA PHE A 234 -24.44 4.81 31.97
C PHE A 234 -24.50 5.38 33.39
N ARG A 235 -23.45 6.06 33.85
CA ARG A 235 -23.39 6.71 35.17
C ARG A 235 -24.53 7.71 35.35
N GLN A 236 -24.83 8.48 34.31
CA GLN A 236 -25.90 9.48 34.32
C GLN A 236 -27.31 8.88 34.39
N SER A 237 -27.52 7.73 33.75
CA SER A 237 -28.83 7.07 33.66
C SER A 237 -29.12 6.05 34.76
N LYS A 238 -28.09 5.41 35.34
CA LYS A 238 -28.25 4.29 36.29
C LYS A 238 -27.82 4.61 37.71
N GLN A 239 -26.96 5.60 37.90
CA GLN A 239 -26.37 5.91 39.21
C GLN A 239 -26.72 7.33 39.66
N ASN A 240 -27.07 7.47 40.94
CA ASN A 240 -27.10 8.78 41.59
C ASN A 240 -25.66 9.29 41.83
N ARG A 241 -25.50 10.57 42.20
CA ARG A 241 -24.17 11.16 42.37
C ARG A 241 -23.28 10.45 43.40
N TYR A 242 -23.85 9.89 44.46
CA TYR A 242 -23.09 9.14 45.47
C TYR A 242 -22.60 7.80 44.93
N GLN A 243 -23.48 7.04 44.27
CA GLN A 243 -23.15 5.76 43.64
C GLN A 243 -22.07 5.92 42.57
N ARG A 244 -22.10 7.01 41.81
CA ARG A 244 -21.10 7.31 40.78
C ARG A 244 -19.66 7.31 41.29
N GLU A 245 -19.43 7.61 42.56
CA GLU A 245 -18.10 7.67 43.18
C GLU A 245 -17.79 6.46 44.09
N ASN A 246 -18.79 5.65 44.43
CA ASN A 246 -18.66 4.59 45.45
C ASN A 246 -19.09 3.20 44.96
N ASP A 247 -19.81 3.09 43.84
CA ASP A 247 -20.17 1.81 43.24
C ASP A 247 -18.95 1.19 42.55
N TYR A 248 -18.46 0.09 43.12
CA TYR A 248 -17.27 -0.62 42.66
C TYR A 248 -17.47 -2.13 42.75
N ALA A 249 -16.77 -2.90 41.91
CA ALA A 249 -16.91 -4.34 41.91
C ALA A 249 -16.23 -4.98 43.13
N GLU A 250 -16.92 -5.93 43.78
CA GLU A 250 -16.35 -6.74 44.86
C GLU A 250 -15.32 -7.75 44.33
N ASN A 251 -15.59 -8.38 43.19
CA ASN A 251 -14.64 -9.26 42.53
C ASN A 251 -13.66 -8.46 41.69
N ILE A 252 -12.42 -8.36 42.17
CA ILE A 252 -11.37 -7.53 41.58
C ILE A 252 -10.36 -8.30 40.71
N CYS A 253 -10.45 -9.64 40.63
CA CYS A 253 -9.47 -10.56 40.01
C CYS A 253 -8.05 -10.55 40.62
N TYR A 254 -7.47 -9.36 40.82
CA TYR A 254 -6.09 -9.14 41.24
C TYR A 254 -6.01 -7.87 42.10
N ASP A 255 -5.05 -7.83 43.04
CA ASP A 255 -4.97 -6.81 44.10
C ASP A 255 -4.80 -5.38 43.57
N LYS A 256 -4.12 -5.19 42.43
CA LYS A 256 -3.94 -3.89 41.78
C LYS A 256 -5.23 -3.26 41.27
N HIS A 257 -6.30 -4.04 41.11
CA HIS A 257 -7.63 -3.52 40.79
C HIS A 257 -8.46 -3.14 42.01
N SER A 258 -7.97 -3.31 43.25
CA SER A 258 -8.73 -2.93 44.45
C SER A 258 -9.09 -1.45 44.44
N PHE A 259 -10.23 -1.10 45.03
CA PHE A 259 -10.77 0.26 45.14
C PHE A 259 -9.73 1.26 45.71
N ASP A 260 -8.98 0.84 46.73
CA ASP A 260 -7.97 1.65 47.41
C ASP A 260 -6.54 1.46 46.90
N SER A 261 -6.33 0.57 45.92
CA SER A 261 -5.02 0.37 45.29
C SER A 261 -4.61 1.58 44.47
N GLN A 262 -3.29 1.81 44.41
CA GLN A 262 -2.72 2.85 43.56
C GLN A 262 -3.01 2.57 42.09
N MET A 263 -3.49 3.58 41.39
CA MET A 263 -3.69 3.60 39.94
C MET A 263 -2.35 3.83 39.24
N HIS A 264 -1.49 2.82 39.20
CA HIS A 264 -0.15 2.96 38.61
C HIS A 264 -0.21 3.39 37.13
N PRO A 265 0.66 4.31 36.67
CA PRO A 265 1.77 4.93 37.41
C PRO A 265 1.38 6.24 38.15
N PHE A 266 0.11 6.62 38.15
CA PHE A 266 -0.37 7.84 38.80
C PHE A 266 -0.27 7.75 40.33
N SER A 267 -0.19 8.91 40.98
CA SER A 267 -0.24 8.99 42.45
C SER A 267 -1.65 8.84 43.03
N LEU A 268 -2.65 8.66 42.16
CA LEU A 268 -4.06 8.48 42.50
C LEU A 268 -4.36 7.02 42.86
N LYS A 269 -5.49 6.81 43.52
CA LYS A 269 -6.08 5.48 43.73
C LYS A 269 -7.14 5.18 42.67
N ASN A 270 -7.46 3.91 42.45
CA ASN A 270 -8.49 3.51 41.48
C ASN A 270 -9.84 4.19 41.73
N LYS A 271 -10.25 4.33 43.00
CA LYS A 271 -11.47 5.07 43.38
C LYS A 271 -11.48 6.54 42.95
N ASP A 272 -10.32 7.18 42.88
CA ASP A 272 -10.24 8.60 42.52
C ASP A 272 -10.64 8.81 41.04
N GLY A 273 -10.46 7.80 40.19
CA GLY A 273 -10.94 7.80 38.80
C GLY A 273 -12.47 7.72 38.67
N LEU A 274 -13.18 7.38 39.75
CA LEU A 274 -14.64 7.41 39.80
C LEU A 274 -15.18 8.80 40.16
N SER A 275 -14.33 9.80 40.39
CA SER A 275 -14.80 11.11 40.83
C SER A 275 -15.77 11.75 39.83
N ASN A 276 -16.75 12.46 40.39
CA ASN A 276 -17.64 13.35 39.66
C ASN A 276 -16.93 14.62 39.15
N ASP A 277 -15.80 14.98 39.74
CA ASP A 277 -15.04 16.18 39.40
C ASP A 277 -14.60 16.22 37.92
N TYR A 278 -14.38 15.05 37.31
CA TYR A 278 -14.03 14.97 35.88
C TYR A 278 -15.05 15.65 34.99
N THR A 279 -16.34 15.36 35.22
CA THR A 279 -17.41 15.88 34.37
C THR A 279 -18.06 17.14 34.92
N ASP A 280 -17.80 17.47 36.20
CA ASP A 280 -18.26 18.72 36.81
C ASP A 280 -17.33 19.90 36.44
N TYR A 281 -16.00 19.70 36.42
CA TYR A 281 -15.04 20.80 36.27
C TYR A 281 -14.17 20.76 35.02
N TRP A 282 -13.79 19.59 34.50
CA TRP A 282 -12.80 19.52 33.42
C TRP A 282 -13.42 19.38 32.03
N TYR A 283 -14.36 18.46 31.83
CA TYR A 283 -14.94 18.26 30.51
C TYR A 283 -16.41 17.82 30.54
N GLU A 284 -17.07 17.91 29.41
CA GLU A 284 -18.34 17.23 29.15
C GLU A 284 -18.39 16.69 27.72
N TYR A 285 -19.31 15.76 27.45
CA TYR A 285 -19.48 15.17 26.14
C TYR A 285 -20.67 15.79 25.41
N LYS A 286 -20.46 16.25 24.18
CA LYS A 286 -21.56 16.56 23.25
C LYS A 286 -21.88 15.33 22.42
N ASN A 287 -22.97 14.63 22.76
CA ASN A 287 -23.45 13.46 22.01
C ASN A 287 -23.89 13.84 20.59
N VAL A 288 -23.80 12.89 19.66
CA VAL A 288 -24.33 13.01 18.30
C VAL A 288 -25.86 13.06 18.36
N LYS A 289 -26.47 14.09 17.76
CA LYS A 289 -27.93 14.16 17.62
C LYS A 289 -28.32 13.39 16.35
N HIS A 290 -29.05 12.30 16.52
CA HIS A 290 -29.56 11.52 15.39
C HIS A 290 -30.79 12.17 14.75
N CYS A 291 -30.95 11.96 13.45
CA CYS A 291 -32.13 12.37 12.71
C CYS A 291 -33.36 11.54 13.09
N ASP A 292 -34.55 12.06 12.81
CA ASP A 292 -35.81 11.37 13.04
C ASP A 292 -36.81 11.69 11.92
N SER A 293 -38.01 11.09 11.98
CA SER A 293 -39.04 11.28 10.96
C SER A 293 -39.54 12.73 10.83
N LYS A 294 -39.36 13.56 11.86
CA LYS A 294 -39.70 14.99 11.85
C LYS A 294 -38.52 15.84 11.39
N ASN A 295 -37.29 15.44 11.72
CA ASN A 295 -36.05 16.11 11.39
C ASN A 295 -35.11 15.15 10.62
N PRO A 296 -35.31 14.96 9.30
CA PRO A 296 -34.60 13.95 8.51
C PRO A 296 -33.17 14.37 8.12
N VAL A 297 -32.54 15.29 8.87
CA VAL A 297 -31.24 15.88 8.55
C VAL A 297 -30.31 15.79 9.76
N CYS A 298 -29.05 15.44 9.50
CA CYS A 298 -27.99 15.40 10.50
C CYS A 298 -27.24 16.74 10.53
N GLU A 299 -27.85 17.75 11.15
CA GLU A 299 -27.41 19.15 11.06
C GLU A 299 -26.10 19.47 11.79
N ASP A 300 -25.66 18.61 12.71
CA ASP A 300 -24.43 18.84 13.48
C ASP A 300 -23.17 18.94 12.60
N THR A 301 -23.18 18.35 11.39
CA THR A 301 -22.01 18.33 10.52
C THR A 301 -22.29 17.88 9.08
N PRO A 302 -21.58 18.41 8.06
CA PRO A 302 -21.70 17.97 6.66
C PRO A 302 -21.18 16.54 6.43
N TYR A 303 -20.53 15.96 7.43
CA TYR A 303 -19.87 14.65 7.39
C TYR A 303 -20.80 13.48 7.71
N TYR A 304 -22.06 13.76 8.06
CA TYR A 304 -23.08 12.74 8.30
C TYR A 304 -24.19 12.77 7.25
N TRP A 305 -24.87 11.64 7.10
CA TRP A 305 -26.13 11.53 6.38
C TRP A 305 -27.16 10.82 7.26
N CYS A 306 -28.45 11.07 7.00
CA CYS A 306 -29.53 10.44 7.73
C CYS A 306 -29.94 9.13 7.06
N ASP A 307 -29.76 8.00 7.73
CA ASP A 307 -30.34 6.74 7.29
C ASP A 307 -31.82 6.71 7.65
N THR A 308 -32.66 6.97 6.66
CA THR A 308 -34.12 7.03 6.77
C THR A 308 -34.77 5.67 7.06
N LYS A 309 -34.05 4.55 6.91
CA LYS A 309 -34.58 3.21 7.24
C LYS A 309 -34.58 2.98 8.75
N VAL A 310 -33.58 3.51 9.45
CA VAL A 310 -33.42 3.34 10.91
C VAL A 310 -33.53 4.65 11.69
N TRP A 311 -33.72 5.77 10.99
CA TRP A 311 -33.74 7.13 11.54
C TRP A 311 -32.52 7.39 12.43
N ARG A 312 -31.33 7.25 11.83
CA ARG A 312 -30.05 7.45 12.53
C ARG A 312 -29.03 8.13 11.63
N CYS A 313 -28.29 9.08 12.19
CA CYS A 313 -27.13 9.65 11.52
C CYS A 313 -26.01 8.61 11.38
N LYS A 314 -25.41 8.54 10.19
CA LYS A 314 -24.26 7.69 9.86
C LYS A 314 -23.15 8.52 9.22
N SER A 315 -21.93 8.01 9.29
CA SER A 315 -20.78 8.61 8.61
C SER A 315 -21.00 8.63 7.10
N LYS A 316 -20.60 9.71 6.43
CA LYS A 316 -20.56 9.72 4.97
C LYS A 316 -19.44 8.85 4.43
N ILE A 317 -19.63 8.41 3.19
CA ILE A 317 -18.71 7.57 2.44
C ILE A 317 -17.82 8.47 1.57
N ARG A 318 -16.51 8.17 1.55
CA ARG A 318 -15.53 8.91 0.73
C ARG A 318 -15.71 8.65 -0.77
N LEU A 319 -15.12 9.52 -1.60
CA LEU A 319 -15.17 9.36 -3.06
C LEU A 319 -14.53 8.02 -3.49
N GLY A 320 -15.17 7.31 -4.41
CA GLY A 320 -14.78 5.96 -4.85
C GLY A 320 -15.21 4.82 -3.92
N GLY A 321 -15.69 5.14 -2.71
CA GLY A 321 -16.12 4.16 -1.70
C GLY A 321 -17.42 3.44 -2.06
N ASN A 322 -17.62 2.28 -1.43
CA ASN A 322 -18.77 1.40 -1.65
C ASN A 322 -20.05 1.94 -0.98
N CYS A 323 -21.04 2.33 -1.80
CA CYS A 323 -22.35 2.80 -1.34
C CYS A 323 -23.51 1.90 -1.83
N LYS A 324 -23.21 0.67 -2.26
CA LYS A 324 -24.22 -0.27 -2.77
C LYS A 324 -25.37 -0.47 -1.78
N GLY A 325 -26.61 -0.29 -2.24
CA GLY A 325 -27.83 -0.43 -1.44
C GLY A 325 -28.27 0.84 -0.71
N LEU A 326 -27.56 1.96 -0.92
CA LEU A 326 -27.79 3.27 -0.32
C LEU A 326 -28.02 4.37 -1.38
N GLU A 327 -28.34 3.99 -2.61
CA GLU A 327 -28.50 4.91 -3.74
C GLU A 327 -29.52 6.02 -3.48
N ASP A 328 -30.58 5.73 -2.70
CA ASP A 328 -31.68 6.66 -2.40
C ASP A 328 -31.45 7.56 -1.16
N GLN A 329 -30.31 7.46 -0.47
CA GLN A 329 -30.13 8.07 0.86
C GLN A 329 -28.98 9.10 0.98
N LEU A 330 -28.44 9.60 -0.15
CA LEU A 330 -27.34 10.59 -0.19
C LEU A 330 -26.13 10.28 0.75
N PRO A 331 -25.60 9.04 0.76
CA PRO A 331 -24.58 8.60 1.72
C PRO A 331 -23.17 9.16 1.45
N CYS A 332 -22.96 9.74 0.27
CA CYS A 332 -21.64 10.12 -0.23
C CYS A 332 -21.25 11.55 0.16
N TYR A 333 -19.99 11.75 0.54
CA TYR A 333 -19.44 13.08 0.82
C TYR A 333 -19.03 13.78 -0.47
N LYS A 334 -19.55 15.01 -0.69
CA LYS A 334 -19.29 15.85 -1.88
C LYS A 334 -19.47 15.12 -3.23
N SER A 335 -20.29 14.07 -3.26
CA SER A 335 -20.49 13.19 -4.42
C SER A 335 -21.84 12.47 -4.31
N THR A 336 -22.19 11.66 -5.30
CA THR A 336 -23.46 10.92 -5.35
C THR A 336 -23.21 9.42 -5.50
N CYS A 337 -24.08 8.59 -4.91
CA CYS A 337 -23.98 7.15 -5.07
C CYS A 337 -24.50 6.76 -6.46
N LEU A 338 -23.59 6.32 -7.34
CA LEU A 338 -23.89 5.89 -8.70
C LEU A 338 -23.27 4.52 -8.92
N GLU A 339 -24.10 3.54 -9.30
CA GLU A 339 -23.68 2.14 -9.54
C GLU A 339 -22.99 1.52 -8.31
N GLY A 340 -23.49 1.82 -7.12
CA GLY A 340 -22.94 1.34 -5.85
C GLY A 340 -21.58 1.94 -5.46
N LYS A 341 -21.13 3.02 -6.12
CA LYS A 341 -19.93 3.79 -5.73
C LYS A 341 -20.20 5.29 -5.61
N CYS A 342 -19.51 5.95 -4.70
CA CYS A 342 -19.54 7.41 -4.61
C CYS A 342 -18.75 8.04 -5.78
N LYS A 343 -19.44 8.73 -6.69
CA LYS A 343 -18.89 9.36 -7.90
C LYS A 343 -19.34 10.82 -8.03
N LEU A 344 -18.55 11.66 -8.70
CA LEU A 344 -18.95 13.04 -9.02
C LEU A 344 -20.01 13.03 -10.14
N GLN A 345 -21.04 13.88 -10.04
CA GLN A 345 -22.17 13.90 -10.99
C GLN A 345 -21.81 14.32 -12.43
N ASN A 346 -20.61 14.88 -12.66
CA ASN A 346 -20.12 15.27 -13.99
C ASN A 346 -18.61 15.11 -14.09
N SER A 347 -18.12 13.87 -14.11
CA SER A 347 -16.82 13.58 -14.68
C SER A 347 -16.99 13.07 -16.11
N ASN A 348 -17.50 13.93 -17.00
CA ASN A 348 -17.03 13.86 -18.38
C ASN A 348 -15.52 14.09 -18.25
N GLY A 349 -14.76 13.01 -18.25
CA GLY A 349 -13.34 13.07 -18.39
C GLY A 349 -13.06 13.74 -19.72
N ASN A 350 -13.01 15.07 -19.72
CA ASN A 350 -12.14 15.81 -20.62
C ASN A 350 -10.76 15.30 -20.25
N GLY A 351 -10.43 14.16 -20.85
CA GLY A 351 -9.09 13.67 -20.93
C GLY A 351 -8.34 14.78 -21.63
N MET A 352 -7.72 15.68 -20.86
CA MET A 352 -6.59 16.43 -21.37
C MET A 352 -5.69 15.37 -21.98
N ASP A 353 -5.56 15.37 -23.30
CA ASP A 353 -4.43 14.77 -23.98
C ASP A 353 -3.23 15.49 -23.39
N ARG A 354 -2.70 14.89 -22.33
CA ARG A 354 -1.54 15.43 -21.64
C ARG A 354 -0.39 15.10 -22.57
N ILE A 355 0.11 16.13 -23.24
CA ILE A 355 1.33 16.06 -24.02
C ILE A 355 2.39 15.47 -23.10
N GLU A 356 2.92 14.30 -23.45
CA GLU A 356 4.07 13.73 -22.76
C GLU A 356 5.19 14.76 -22.80
N LYS A 357 5.46 15.37 -21.66
CA LYS A 357 6.58 16.29 -21.55
C LYS A 357 7.84 15.43 -21.64
N THR A 358 8.61 15.60 -22.70
CA THR A 358 9.92 14.96 -22.82
C THR A 358 10.83 15.54 -21.75
N LEU A 359 10.92 14.85 -20.62
CA LEU A 359 11.84 15.20 -19.54
C LEU A 359 13.26 14.81 -19.98
N ASN A 360 14.17 15.78 -19.93
CA ASN A 360 15.60 15.53 -20.14
C ASN A 360 16.21 15.03 -18.82
N ASN A 361 17.25 14.21 -18.90
CA ASN A 361 17.98 13.67 -17.73
C ASN A 361 17.16 12.78 -16.77
N VAL A 362 16.17 12.07 -17.29
CA VAL A 362 15.45 11.03 -16.53
C VAL A 362 15.75 9.63 -17.05
N VAL A 363 15.45 8.63 -16.22
CA VAL A 363 15.27 7.24 -16.63
C VAL A 363 13.81 6.85 -16.42
N TRP A 364 13.34 5.92 -17.24
CA TRP A 364 11.98 5.43 -17.20
C TRP A 364 11.95 4.09 -16.49
N ALA A 365 11.12 3.98 -15.45
CA ALA A 365 10.73 2.73 -14.81
C ALA A 365 9.22 2.52 -14.98
N LYS A 366 8.69 1.37 -14.56
CA LYS A 366 7.24 1.11 -14.61
C LYS A 366 6.69 0.57 -13.30
N THR A 367 5.41 0.81 -13.06
CA THR A 367 4.66 0.27 -11.92
C THR A 367 3.19 0.06 -12.30
N LEU A 368 2.40 -0.47 -11.36
CA LEU A 368 0.97 -0.74 -11.52
C LEU A 368 0.19 -0.25 -10.29
N LEU A 369 -1.01 0.26 -10.56
CA LEU A 369 -2.04 0.49 -9.55
C LEU A 369 -3.08 -0.62 -9.66
N LEU A 370 -3.46 -1.21 -8.53
CA LEU A 370 -4.41 -2.31 -8.47
C LEU A 370 -5.66 -1.91 -7.69
N ASN A 371 -6.81 -2.36 -8.19
CA ASN A 371 -8.10 -2.19 -7.51
C ASN A 371 -8.28 -3.26 -6.39
N ARG A 372 -9.44 -3.22 -5.72
CA ARG A 372 -9.80 -4.18 -4.64
C ARG A 372 -9.88 -5.65 -5.07
N ASN A 373 -10.00 -5.92 -6.37
CA ASN A 373 -10.06 -7.27 -6.95
C ASN A 373 -8.68 -7.76 -7.42
N TYR A 374 -7.60 -7.01 -7.17
CA TYR A 374 -6.26 -7.29 -7.68
C TYR A 374 -6.14 -7.16 -9.20
N GLU A 375 -6.99 -6.34 -9.81
CA GLU A 375 -6.97 -6.04 -11.25
C GLU A 375 -6.33 -4.66 -11.47
N PRO A 376 -5.59 -4.45 -12.58
CA PRO A 376 -5.03 -3.14 -12.90
C PRO A 376 -6.11 -2.06 -13.06
N ILE A 377 -5.86 -0.89 -12.49
CA ILE A 377 -6.68 0.30 -12.70
C ILE A 377 -6.34 0.88 -14.07
N MET A 378 -7.37 1.13 -14.87
CA MET A 378 -7.23 1.61 -16.26
C MET A 378 -7.54 3.10 -16.42
N ASN A 379 -8.05 3.74 -15.37
CA ASN A 379 -8.48 5.12 -15.46
C ASN A 379 -7.27 6.06 -15.50
N PRO A 380 -7.16 6.96 -16.50
CA PRO A 380 -5.99 7.83 -16.69
C PRO A 380 -5.77 8.87 -15.58
N LEU A 381 -6.71 9.01 -14.64
CA LEU A 381 -6.55 9.89 -13.48
C LEU A 381 -5.74 9.25 -12.35
N GLY A 382 -5.61 7.92 -12.33
CA GLY A 382 -4.71 7.25 -11.38
C GLY A 382 -3.26 7.60 -11.70
N HIS A 383 -2.49 7.88 -10.66
CA HIS A 383 -1.17 8.48 -10.79
C HIS A 383 -0.23 8.17 -9.63
N ILE A 384 1.04 8.45 -9.85
CA ILE A 384 2.09 8.38 -8.85
C ILE A 384 2.90 9.68 -8.87
N THR A 385 3.02 10.30 -7.70
CA THR A 385 3.89 11.45 -7.48
C THR A 385 5.22 10.96 -6.92
N ILE A 386 6.31 11.41 -7.53
CA ILE A 386 7.69 11.03 -7.23
C ILE A 386 8.40 12.28 -6.74
N THR A 387 8.88 12.25 -5.50
CA THR A 387 9.64 13.36 -4.89
C THR A 387 10.98 12.87 -4.40
N ASP A 388 12.06 13.62 -4.56
CA ASP A 388 13.33 13.32 -3.89
C ASP A 388 13.35 13.80 -2.42
N GLU A 389 14.38 13.41 -1.68
CA GLU A 389 14.53 13.74 -0.25
C GLU A 389 14.63 15.26 0.04
N TYR A 390 15.12 16.05 -0.93
CA TYR A 390 15.25 17.50 -0.81
C TYR A 390 14.11 18.28 -1.47
N ASN A 391 13.09 17.60 -2.02
CA ASN A 391 12.02 18.18 -2.82
C ASN A 391 12.49 19.05 -4.02
N LEU A 392 13.68 18.77 -4.55
CA LEU A 392 14.22 19.39 -5.77
C LEU A 392 13.70 18.71 -7.04
N PHE A 393 13.29 17.44 -6.93
CA PHE A 393 12.63 16.68 -7.98
C PHE A 393 11.21 16.40 -7.53
N ASN A 394 10.22 16.80 -8.34
CA ASN A 394 8.80 16.53 -8.09
C ASN A 394 8.09 16.31 -9.42
N GLU A 395 7.87 15.05 -9.75
CA GLU A 395 7.24 14.65 -11.01
C GLU A 395 6.03 13.76 -10.73
N THR A 396 4.96 13.93 -11.51
CA THR A 396 3.77 13.08 -11.39
C THR A 396 3.54 12.33 -12.70
N SER A 397 3.51 11.00 -12.62
CA SER A 397 3.29 10.10 -13.74
C SER A 397 1.89 9.50 -13.67
N PHE A 398 1.21 9.39 -14.81
CA PHE A 398 -0.20 8.97 -14.92
C PHE A 398 -0.32 7.62 -15.63
N ILE A 399 -1.46 6.96 -15.46
CA ILE A 399 -1.80 5.73 -16.21
C ILE A 399 -1.87 6.04 -17.71
N GLU A 400 -1.19 5.19 -18.50
CA GLU A 400 -1.25 5.21 -19.96
C GLU A 400 -2.64 4.80 -20.47
N ARG A 401 -3.22 5.59 -21.38
CA ARG A 401 -4.57 5.33 -21.92
C ARG A 401 -4.64 4.09 -22.80
N ALA A 402 -3.54 3.71 -23.43
CA ALA A 402 -3.48 2.58 -24.36
C ALA A 402 -2.22 1.76 -24.10
N ALA A 403 -2.34 0.72 -23.28
CA ALA A 403 -1.29 -0.28 -23.14
C ALA A 403 -1.10 -0.98 -24.50
N LYS A 404 0.12 -0.93 -25.03
CA LYS A 404 0.46 -1.66 -26.26
C LYS A 404 1.24 -2.89 -25.87
N PHE A 405 0.79 -4.05 -26.34
CA PHE A 405 1.51 -5.30 -26.13
C PHE A 405 3.02 -5.14 -26.45
N PRO A 406 3.94 -5.65 -25.60
CA PRO A 406 3.75 -6.51 -24.43
C PRO A 406 3.73 -5.75 -23.08
N GLU A 407 2.57 -5.23 -22.67
CA GLU A 407 2.42 -4.46 -21.43
C GLU A 407 1.21 -4.93 -20.62
N TYR A 408 1.25 -4.67 -19.30
CA TYR A 408 0.05 -4.75 -18.48
C TYR A 408 -0.87 -3.57 -18.83
N PRO A 409 -2.16 -3.81 -19.04
CA PRO A 409 -3.16 -2.75 -18.98
C PRO A 409 -2.97 -1.94 -17.69
N GLY A 410 -3.01 -0.60 -17.76
CA GLY A 410 -2.90 0.25 -16.56
C GLY A 410 -1.46 0.52 -16.09
N THR A 411 -0.47 0.23 -16.93
CA THR A 411 0.94 0.55 -16.65
C THR A 411 1.14 2.06 -16.46
N ILE A 412 1.88 2.42 -15.41
CA ILE A 412 2.38 3.78 -15.20
C ILE A 412 3.88 3.80 -15.48
N TYR A 413 4.33 4.69 -16.36
CA TYR A 413 5.75 4.94 -16.60
C TYR A 413 6.25 6.07 -15.71
N MET A 414 7.10 5.72 -14.77
CA MET A 414 7.69 6.66 -13.81
C MET A 414 8.92 7.31 -14.42
N ALA A 415 8.90 8.63 -14.53
CA ALA A 415 10.10 9.42 -14.80
C ALA A 415 10.90 9.59 -13.50
N LEU A 416 12.06 8.94 -13.42
CA LEU A 416 12.96 9.00 -12.25
C LEU A 416 14.22 9.80 -12.61
N PRO A 417 14.85 10.52 -11.67
CA PRO A 417 16.11 11.21 -11.94
C PRO A 417 17.19 10.23 -12.40
N LYS A 418 17.96 10.61 -13.41
CA LYS A 418 19.05 9.78 -13.94
C LYS A 418 20.12 9.58 -12.86
N PRO A 419 20.46 8.33 -12.48
CA PRO A 419 21.51 8.08 -11.49
C PRO A 419 22.87 8.53 -12.02
N ALA A 420 23.62 9.24 -11.17
CA ALA A 420 24.98 9.73 -11.47
C ALA A 420 26.01 9.01 -10.59
N SER A 421 27.23 8.85 -11.10
CA SER A 421 28.31 8.17 -10.36
C SER A 421 28.63 8.92 -9.06
N GLY A 422 28.62 8.21 -7.93
CA GLY A 422 28.93 8.79 -6.62
C GLY A 422 27.74 9.43 -5.89
N PHE A 423 26.54 9.43 -6.48
CA PHE A 423 25.32 9.95 -5.86
C PHE A 423 24.23 8.88 -5.82
N THR A 424 23.64 8.69 -4.64
CA THR A 424 22.45 7.85 -4.46
C THR A 424 21.23 8.75 -4.38
N HIS A 425 20.27 8.56 -5.29
CA HIS A 425 18.99 9.27 -5.19
C HIS A 425 18.04 8.47 -4.31
N ILE A 426 17.48 9.11 -3.28
CA ILE A 426 16.41 8.56 -2.45
C ILE A 426 15.11 9.24 -2.87
N LEU A 427 14.20 8.43 -3.43
CA LEU A 427 12.93 8.89 -3.99
C LEU A 427 11.78 8.37 -3.14
N ASN A 428 10.84 9.23 -2.80
CA ASN A 428 9.57 8.91 -2.17
C ASN A 428 8.47 8.87 -3.23
N LEU A 429 7.64 7.84 -3.20
CA LEU A 429 6.56 7.64 -4.15
C LEU A 429 5.21 7.66 -3.42
N ILE A 430 4.26 8.42 -3.94
CA ILE A 430 2.88 8.47 -3.42
C ILE A 430 1.94 8.17 -4.58
N ALA A 431 1.26 7.03 -4.51
CA ALA A 431 0.29 6.60 -5.50
C ALA A 431 -1.13 6.94 -5.07
N ARG A 432 -1.96 7.40 -6.02
CA ARG A 432 -3.39 7.66 -5.83
C ARG A 432 -4.22 7.10 -6.98
N ASP A 433 -5.41 6.62 -6.66
CA ASP A 433 -6.40 6.16 -7.65
C ASP A 433 -7.10 7.32 -8.37
N GLU A 434 -8.05 7.01 -9.25
CA GLU A 434 -8.82 8.01 -10.00
C GLU A 434 -9.70 8.92 -9.13
N TYR A 435 -9.94 8.54 -7.88
CA TYR A 435 -10.72 9.31 -6.91
C TYR A 435 -9.82 10.09 -5.93
N GLY A 436 -8.49 9.96 -6.06
CA GLY A 436 -7.52 10.58 -5.18
C GLY A 436 -7.26 9.81 -3.88
N ASN A 437 -7.74 8.58 -3.74
CA ASN A 437 -7.46 7.74 -2.57
C ASN A 437 -6.03 7.20 -2.62
N TYR A 438 -5.35 7.18 -1.48
CA TYR A 438 -4.01 6.63 -1.35
C TYR A 438 -3.95 5.13 -1.66
N CYS A 439 -2.91 4.71 -2.37
CA CYS A 439 -2.64 3.31 -2.69
C CYS A 439 -1.41 2.81 -1.93
N GLN A 440 -1.57 1.73 -1.17
CA GLN A 440 -0.48 1.16 -0.37
C GLN A 440 0.54 0.45 -1.28
N SER A 441 1.83 0.75 -1.11
CA SER A 441 2.95 0.10 -1.79
C SER A 441 3.21 -1.32 -1.29
N TYR A 442 3.51 -2.19 -2.24
CA TYR A 442 3.98 -3.55 -2.04
C TYR A 442 5.22 -3.81 -2.88
N CYS A 443 6.25 -4.37 -2.24
CA CYS A 443 7.52 -4.68 -2.88
C CYS A 443 7.70 -6.20 -2.99
N TYR A 444 8.24 -6.65 -4.11
CA TYR A 444 8.50 -8.05 -4.36
C TYR A 444 9.72 -8.52 -3.54
N ASN A 445 9.50 -9.46 -2.63
CA ASN A 445 10.58 -10.11 -1.90
C ASN A 445 11.07 -11.31 -2.71
N ILE A 446 12.25 -11.19 -3.31
CA ILE A 446 12.86 -12.22 -4.17
C ILE A 446 13.05 -13.54 -3.40
N THR A 447 13.46 -13.49 -2.14
CA THR A 447 13.75 -14.67 -1.32
C THR A 447 12.47 -15.45 -1.00
N ALA A 448 11.41 -14.74 -0.63
CA ALA A 448 10.13 -15.35 -0.27
C ALA A 448 9.21 -15.56 -1.50
N ALA A 449 9.59 -15.02 -2.67
CA ALA A 449 8.82 -15.00 -3.90
C ALA A 449 7.39 -14.42 -3.76
N ILE A 450 7.21 -13.46 -2.85
CA ILE A 450 5.91 -12.84 -2.55
C ILE A 450 6.02 -11.31 -2.41
N TYR A 451 4.92 -10.61 -2.71
CA TYR A 451 4.80 -9.19 -2.39
C TYR A 451 4.56 -8.96 -0.91
N GLN A 452 5.23 -7.97 -0.33
CA GLN A 452 5.05 -7.56 1.06
C GLN A 452 4.88 -6.06 1.15
N VAL A 453 4.14 -5.59 2.17
CA VAL A 453 4.00 -4.17 2.44
C VAL A 453 5.39 -3.57 2.68
N CYS A 454 5.71 -2.48 1.99
CA CYS A 454 7.00 -1.80 2.09
C CYS A 454 6.80 -0.29 2.14
N ASP A 455 7.82 0.43 2.62
CA ASP A 455 7.93 1.87 2.37
C ASP A 455 8.06 2.10 0.86
N SER A 456 7.35 3.09 0.33
CA SER A 456 7.37 3.49 -1.07
C SER A 456 8.62 4.31 -1.42
N ILE A 457 9.79 3.84 -0.98
CA ILE A 457 11.09 4.50 -1.17
C ILE A 457 11.88 3.74 -2.21
N ILE A 458 12.40 4.46 -3.21
CA ILE A 458 13.34 3.94 -4.19
C ILE A 458 14.72 4.57 -3.97
N LYS A 459 15.70 3.71 -3.68
CA LYS A 459 17.12 4.07 -3.68
C LYS A 459 17.73 3.72 -5.03
N MET A 460 18.14 4.74 -5.78
CA MET A 460 18.74 4.59 -7.11
C MET A 460 20.23 4.92 -7.08
N ASN A 461 21.03 4.04 -7.70
CA ASN A 461 22.46 4.19 -7.89
C ASN A 461 22.84 3.62 -9.28
N VAL A 462 24.02 4.00 -9.79
CA VAL A 462 24.58 3.48 -11.05
C VAL A 462 24.95 2.00 -10.91
N ARG A 463 25.41 1.57 -9.72
CA ARG A 463 25.76 0.18 -9.43
C ARG A 463 24.77 -0.40 -8.44
N MET A 464 24.42 -1.67 -8.64
CA MET A 464 23.63 -2.40 -7.66
C MET A 464 24.51 -2.75 -6.45
N ASP A 465 24.17 -2.19 -5.29
CA ASP A 465 24.72 -2.51 -3.98
C ASP A 465 23.63 -3.16 -3.10
N LYS A 466 23.95 -3.45 -1.83
CA LYS A 466 23.00 -4.09 -0.89
C LYS A 466 21.78 -3.24 -0.58
N ASP A 467 21.86 -1.91 -0.74
CA ASP A 467 20.83 -0.97 -0.31
C ASP A 467 20.00 -0.43 -1.48
N THR A 468 20.43 -0.66 -2.72
CA THR A 468 19.68 -0.28 -3.94
C THR A 468 18.49 -1.19 -4.21
N ASN A 469 17.38 -0.58 -4.65
CA ASN A 469 16.22 -1.35 -5.05
C ASN A 469 16.49 -2.11 -6.35
N ASN A 470 16.04 -3.36 -6.42
CA ASN A 470 16.00 -4.11 -7.66
C ASN A 470 14.83 -3.57 -8.49
N ILE A 471 15.06 -2.58 -9.36
CA ILE A 471 14.03 -2.05 -10.27
C ILE A 471 14.63 -1.91 -11.66
N ALA A 472 13.89 -2.35 -12.67
CA ALA A 472 14.25 -2.15 -14.07
C ALA A 472 14.00 -0.70 -14.52
N TYR A 473 14.96 -0.12 -15.22
CA TYR A 473 14.82 1.20 -15.82
C TYR A 473 15.59 1.33 -17.13
N THR A 474 15.22 2.30 -17.97
CA THR A 474 15.88 2.58 -19.25
C THR A 474 15.98 4.07 -19.54
N HIS A 475 16.97 4.49 -20.34
CA HIS A 475 17.13 5.87 -20.78
C HIS A 475 16.21 6.25 -21.95
N SER A 476 15.58 5.27 -22.61
CA SER A 476 14.79 5.51 -23.81
C SER A 476 13.29 5.37 -23.55
N LEU A 477 12.56 6.41 -23.96
CA LEU A 477 11.10 6.43 -23.95
C LEU A 477 10.51 5.25 -24.74
N MET A 478 11.18 4.82 -25.82
CA MET A 478 10.69 3.74 -26.68
C MET A 478 10.89 2.35 -26.09
N SER A 479 11.94 2.15 -25.29
CA SER A 479 12.25 0.83 -24.71
C SER A 479 11.62 0.59 -23.35
N ARG A 480 11.01 1.60 -22.71
CA ARG A 480 10.40 1.48 -21.38
C ARG A 480 9.31 0.41 -21.30
N LYS A 481 8.63 0.15 -22.42
CA LYS A 481 7.63 -0.91 -22.55
C LYS A 481 8.16 -2.33 -22.45
N TYR A 482 9.46 -2.51 -22.67
CA TYR A 482 10.11 -3.81 -22.69
C TYR A 482 10.79 -4.17 -21.36
N LEU A 483 10.73 -3.28 -20.36
CA LEU A 483 11.22 -3.55 -19.01
C LEU A 483 10.45 -4.73 -18.40
N ASP A 484 11.11 -5.51 -17.55
CA ASP A 484 10.57 -6.69 -16.87
C ASP A 484 10.06 -7.78 -17.82
N ILE A 485 10.73 -7.95 -18.96
CA ILE A 485 10.46 -9.01 -19.92
C ILE A 485 11.74 -9.82 -20.17
N ASP A 486 11.61 -11.14 -20.21
CA ASP A 486 12.68 -12.06 -20.55
C ASP A 486 12.54 -12.55 -22.00
N PHE A 487 13.13 -11.81 -22.93
CA PHE A 487 13.24 -12.24 -24.33
C PHE A 487 14.40 -13.22 -24.56
N GLY A 488 15.14 -13.61 -23.51
CA GLY A 488 16.22 -14.59 -23.55
C GLY A 488 15.76 -16.04 -23.44
N ASN A 489 14.45 -16.29 -23.43
CA ASN A 489 13.81 -17.60 -23.28
C ASN A 489 12.97 -17.99 -24.50
N HIS A 490 12.48 -19.24 -24.50
CA HIS A 490 11.52 -19.75 -25.49
C HIS A 490 10.23 -18.91 -25.54
N PRO A 491 9.64 -18.63 -26.72
CA PRO A 491 8.43 -17.79 -26.81
C PRO A 491 7.25 -18.27 -25.98
N SER A 492 7.09 -19.59 -25.81
CA SER A 492 6.07 -20.16 -24.92
C SER A 492 6.30 -19.89 -23.43
N LYS A 493 7.48 -19.38 -23.06
CA LYS A 493 7.87 -18.96 -21.72
C LYS A 493 8.04 -17.45 -21.60
N TRP A 494 7.69 -16.68 -22.63
CA TRP A 494 7.65 -15.23 -22.53
C TRP A 494 6.48 -14.86 -21.63
N TYR A 495 6.78 -14.21 -20.51
CA TYR A 495 5.79 -13.58 -19.66
C TYR A 495 6.33 -12.23 -19.20
N ILE A 496 5.42 -11.28 -19.01
CA ILE A 496 5.75 -9.97 -18.47
C ILE A 496 5.81 -10.14 -16.97
N GLN A 497 6.99 -10.00 -16.38
CA GLN A 497 7.14 -10.02 -14.94
C GLN A 497 6.46 -8.78 -14.36
N SER A 498 5.73 -8.96 -13.27
CA SER A 498 5.14 -7.84 -12.54
C SER A 498 6.26 -6.95 -11.98
N PRO A 499 6.09 -5.62 -11.97
CA PRO A 499 7.12 -4.71 -11.47
C PRO A 499 7.52 -5.02 -10.02
N ASP A 500 8.78 -4.79 -9.67
CA ASP A 500 9.30 -5.05 -8.31
C ASP A 500 8.54 -4.25 -7.22
N MET A 501 7.93 -3.12 -7.58
CA MET A 501 7.05 -2.34 -6.71
C MET A 501 5.72 -2.08 -7.40
N ILE A 502 4.62 -2.40 -6.71
CA ILE A 502 3.24 -2.17 -7.14
C ILE A 502 2.45 -1.47 -6.04
N PHE A 503 1.31 -0.89 -6.38
CA PHE A 503 0.48 -0.16 -5.44
C PHE A 503 -0.95 -0.65 -5.49
N ALA A 504 -1.59 -0.78 -4.34
CA ALA A 504 -2.97 -1.22 -4.27
C ALA A 504 -3.84 -0.17 -3.61
N CYS A 505 -4.85 0.26 -4.36
CA CYS A 505 -5.79 1.29 -4.00
C CYS A 505 -7.00 0.63 -3.33
N HIS A 506 -6.76 0.06 -2.15
CA HIS A 506 -7.81 -0.54 -1.34
C HIS A 506 -7.62 -0.20 0.14
N SER A 507 -8.73 -0.05 0.85
CA SER A 507 -8.78 0.26 2.28
C SER A 507 -8.46 -0.93 3.20
N LYS A 508 -8.42 -2.16 2.67
CA LYS A 508 -8.05 -3.37 3.42
C LYS A 508 -6.73 -3.97 2.92
N ARG A 509 -6.17 -4.88 3.71
CA ARG A 509 -4.95 -5.61 3.43
C ARG A 509 -5.25 -6.58 2.32
N ILE A 510 -4.31 -6.61 1.42
CA ILE A 510 -4.29 -7.56 0.34
C ILE A 510 -3.95 -8.94 0.87
N ASP A 511 -4.75 -9.90 0.41
CA ASP A 511 -4.35 -11.30 0.37
C ASP A 511 -3.24 -11.46 -0.68
N VAL A 512 -2.00 -11.55 -0.19
CA VAL A 512 -0.79 -11.62 -1.02
C VAL A 512 -0.79 -12.84 -1.93
N GLU A 513 -1.39 -13.96 -1.50
CA GLU A 513 -1.47 -15.17 -2.34
C GLU A 513 -2.41 -14.95 -3.51
N LYS A 514 -3.59 -14.35 -3.26
CA LYS A 514 -4.54 -13.99 -4.32
C LYS A 514 -3.96 -12.96 -5.28
N LEU A 515 -3.25 -11.96 -4.77
CA LEU A 515 -2.54 -10.97 -5.57
C LEU A 515 -1.54 -11.63 -6.52
N ASN A 516 -0.67 -12.51 -6.00
CA ASN A 516 0.31 -13.22 -6.81
C ASN A 516 -0.35 -14.09 -7.89
N LYS A 517 -1.47 -14.75 -7.55
CA LYS A 517 -2.22 -15.56 -8.51
C LYS A 517 -2.85 -14.70 -9.61
N SER A 518 -3.44 -13.55 -9.24
CA SER A 518 -4.02 -12.59 -10.19
C SER A 518 -2.96 -12.09 -11.17
N LEU A 519 -1.83 -11.59 -10.67
CA LEU A 519 -0.73 -11.07 -11.49
C LEU A 519 -0.20 -12.12 -12.49
N LYS A 520 -0.06 -13.39 -12.06
CA LYS A 520 0.35 -14.47 -12.96
C LYS A 520 -0.66 -14.78 -14.06
N SER A 521 -1.95 -14.59 -13.81
CA SER A 521 -3.00 -14.87 -14.80
C SER A 521 -3.16 -13.78 -15.86
N LEU A 522 -2.67 -12.57 -15.57
CA LEU A 522 -2.88 -11.40 -16.43
C LEU A 522 -2.01 -11.40 -17.70
N VAL A 523 -1.06 -12.34 -17.85
CA VAL A 523 -0.09 -12.29 -18.95
C VAL A 523 0.25 -13.65 -19.52
N THR A 524 -0.14 -13.86 -20.77
CA THR A 524 0.42 -14.89 -21.64
C THR A 524 0.85 -14.23 -22.95
N PHE A 525 2.04 -14.55 -23.44
CA PHE A 525 2.47 -14.09 -24.75
C PHE A 525 1.57 -14.75 -25.81
N PRO A 526 0.92 -13.99 -26.71
CA PRO A 526 0.11 -14.57 -27.77
C PRO A 526 1.01 -15.43 -28.65
N VAL A 527 0.51 -16.59 -29.04
CA VAL A 527 1.23 -17.49 -29.95
C VAL A 527 1.51 -16.73 -31.26
N PRO A 528 2.77 -16.70 -31.73
CA PRO A 528 3.11 -16.13 -33.03
C PRO A 528 2.26 -16.78 -34.14
N ASN A 529 1.43 -16.00 -34.84
CA ASN A 529 0.54 -16.49 -35.91
C ASN A 529 1.09 -16.27 -37.33
N ASP A 530 2.19 -15.56 -37.47
CA ASP A 530 2.81 -15.29 -38.77
C ASP A 530 3.38 -16.56 -39.40
N GLU A 531 3.57 -16.55 -40.72
CA GLU A 531 4.12 -17.70 -41.46
C GLU A 531 5.56 -18.01 -41.10
N THR A 532 6.32 -16.97 -40.75
CA THR A 532 7.74 -17.06 -40.46
C THR A 532 8.08 -16.45 -39.11
N VAL A 533 9.12 -16.98 -38.47
CA VAL A 533 9.76 -16.42 -37.27
C VAL A 533 11.19 -16.04 -37.58
N TRP A 534 11.70 -15.04 -36.89
CA TRP A 534 13.10 -14.64 -36.87
C TRP A 534 13.80 -15.30 -35.69
N PHE A 535 14.97 -15.88 -35.93
CA PHE A 535 15.87 -16.38 -34.89
C PHE A 535 17.28 -15.83 -35.11
N ARG A 536 18.16 -16.00 -34.13
CA ARG A 536 19.50 -15.42 -34.15
C ARG A 536 20.55 -16.46 -34.49
N ILE A 537 21.58 -16.04 -35.23
CA ILE A 537 22.84 -16.77 -35.37
C ILE A 537 24.00 -15.78 -35.25
N GLU A 538 25.15 -16.27 -34.81
CA GLU A 538 26.37 -15.48 -34.76
C GLU A 538 27.25 -15.82 -35.98
N LEU A 539 27.81 -14.81 -36.62
CA LEU A 539 28.74 -14.98 -37.73
C LEU A 539 30.09 -14.35 -37.38
N GLN A 540 31.11 -15.18 -37.19
CA GLN A 540 32.47 -14.73 -36.95
C GLN A 540 33.31 -14.92 -38.21
N GLN A 541 34.18 -13.96 -38.50
CA GLN A 541 35.14 -14.04 -39.59
C GLN A 541 36.56 -14.21 -39.02
N LYS A 542 37.33 -15.20 -39.48
CA LYS A 542 38.75 -15.33 -39.17
C LYS A 542 39.51 -14.13 -39.74
N MET A 543 40.11 -13.32 -38.87
CA MET A 543 40.75 -12.04 -39.19
C MET A 543 41.65 -12.08 -40.43
N SER A 544 41.26 -11.33 -41.47
CA SER A 544 42.19 -10.58 -42.34
C SER A 544 41.49 -9.61 -43.31
N SER A 545 40.18 -9.70 -43.57
CA SER A 545 39.51 -8.75 -44.49
C SER A 545 38.42 -7.94 -43.80
N LYS A 546 38.49 -6.61 -43.96
CA LYS A 546 37.35 -5.69 -43.82
C LYS A 546 36.38 -5.91 -44.99
N THR A 547 35.87 -7.13 -45.15
CA THR A 547 34.86 -7.41 -46.18
C THR A 547 33.54 -6.84 -45.72
N ASN A 548 32.93 -6.01 -46.58
CA ASN A 548 31.66 -5.36 -46.29
C ASN A 548 30.55 -6.43 -46.27
N LEU A 549 30.08 -6.79 -45.07
CA LEU A 549 29.02 -7.77 -44.84
C LEU A 549 27.65 -7.34 -45.42
N GLU A 550 27.56 -6.19 -46.09
CA GLU A 550 26.35 -5.68 -46.75
C GLU A 550 25.87 -6.56 -47.91
N ASN A 551 26.77 -7.32 -48.57
CA ASN A 551 26.43 -8.23 -49.67
C ASN A 551 26.24 -9.69 -49.24
N LEU A 552 26.21 -9.97 -47.92
CA LEU A 552 26.06 -11.34 -47.43
C LEU A 552 24.58 -11.77 -47.53
N GLU A 553 24.35 -12.88 -48.22
CA GLU A 553 23.05 -13.56 -48.26
C GLU A 553 23.11 -14.87 -47.50
N ILE A 554 21.96 -15.33 -47.01
CA ILE A 554 21.82 -16.65 -46.40
C ILE A 554 20.77 -17.42 -47.18
N THR A 555 21.10 -18.66 -47.56
CA THR A 555 20.09 -19.61 -48.00
C THR A 555 19.59 -20.40 -46.80
N VAL A 556 18.26 -20.44 -46.67
CA VAL A 556 17.53 -21.15 -45.62
C VAL A 556 16.82 -22.33 -46.26
N ILE A 557 17.07 -23.55 -45.75
CA ILE A 557 16.50 -24.79 -46.29
C ILE A 557 15.72 -25.51 -45.18
N ASP A 558 14.42 -25.74 -45.35
CA ASP A 558 13.65 -26.69 -44.52
C ASP A 558 13.88 -28.11 -45.03
N GLU A 559 14.68 -28.90 -44.31
CA GLU A 559 15.01 -30.29 -44.68
C GLU A 559 13.76 -31.19 -44.81
N LYS A 560 12.67 -30.84 -44.11
CA LYS A 560 11.41 -31.60 -44.18
C LYS A 560 10.45 -31.09 -45.25
N ASN A 561 10.78 -29.99 -45.92
CA ASN A 561 10.00 -29.45 -47.03
C ASN A 561 10.96 -28.85 -48.10
N PRO A 562 11.44 -29.67 -49.05
CA PRO A 562 12.42 -29.24 -50.06
C PRO A 562 11.90 -28.17 -51.04
N TYR A 563 10.59 -27.89 -51.03
CA TYR A 563 9.99 -26.77 -51.79
C TYR A 563 10.10 -25.42 -51.05
N TYR A 564 10.54 -25.42 -49.80
CA TYR A 564 10.61 -24.25 -48.94
C TYR A 564 12.06 -23.78 -48.74
N ASN A 565 12.66 -23.36 -49.86
CA ASN A 565 14.02 -22.80 -49.92
C ASN A 565 13.94 -21.34 -50.37
N TRP A 566 14.54 -20.43 -49.61
CA TRP A 566 14.66 -19.03 -50.03
C TRP A 566 16.01 -18.45 -49.65
N LYS A 567 16.38 -17.39 -50.36
CA LYS A 567 17.54 -16.56 -50.07
C LYS A 567 17.08 -15.29 -49.36
N GLU A 568 17.83 -14.86 -48.37
CA GLU A 568 17.54 -13.63 -47.65
C GLU A 568 18.80 -12.83 -47.37
N SER A 569 18.71 -11.52 -47.53
CA SER A 569 19.79 -10.60 -47.18
C SER A 569 19.95 -10.55 -45.66
N VAL A 570 21.19 -10.48 -45.21
CA VAL A 570 21.54 -10.54 -43.80
C VAL A 570 21.08 -9.27 -43.06
N LYS A 571 20.19 -9.43 -42.09
CA LYS A 571 19.82 -8.35 -41.16
C LYS A 571 20.67 -8.44 -39.90
N LYS A 572 21.55 -7.45 -39.69
CA LYS A 572 22.32 -7.33 -38.45
C LYS A 572 21.45 -6.84 -37.31
N ILE A 573 21.66 -7.41 -36.11
CA ILE A 573 21.11 -6.82 -34.90
C ILE A 573 21.84 -5.50 -34.64
N ARG A 574 21.07 -4.42 -34.46
CA ARG A 574 21.63 -3.14 -34.01
C ARG A 574 21.86 -3.19 -32.50
N SER A 575 22.87 -3.95 -32.07
CA SER A 575 23.28 -4.07 -30.67
C SER A 575 24.72 -3.58 -30.51
N PRO A 576 24.99 -2.66 -29.55
CA PRO A 576 26.36 -2.27 -29.22
C PRO A 576 27.18 -3.41 -28.58
N PHE A 577 26.53 -4.48 -28.13
CA PHE A 577 27.17 -5.65 -27.51
C PHE A 577 27.39 -6.82 -28.47
N ASP A 578 26.69 -6.84 -29.61
CA ASP A 578 26.57 -8.05 -30.44
C ASP A 578 26.69 -7.70 -31.92
N TYR A 579 27.89 -7.27 -32.33
CA TYR A 579 28.18 -6.74 -33.67
C TYR A 579 28.17 -7.80 -34.78
N ASN A 580 28.22 -9.08 -34.40
CA ASN A 580 28.32 -10.23 -35.30
C ASN A 580 27.04 -11.07 -35.38
N THR A 581 26.01 -10.74 -34.60
CA THR A 581 24.75 -11.48 -34.63
C THR A 581 23.82 -10.98 -35.72
N ILE A 582 23.26 -11.95 -36.44
CA ILE A 582 22.38 -11.74 -37.57
C ILE A 582 21.07 -12.49 -37.36
N LEU A 583 20.02 -11.95 -37.97
CA LEU A 583 18.66 -12.47 -37.87
C LEU A 583 18.32 -13.24 -39.14
N VAL A 584 17.83 -14.46 -38.96
CA VAL A 584 17.47 -15.38 -40.04
C VAL A 584 16.00 -15.74 -39.89
N ARG A 585 15.23 -15.73 -40.98
CA ARG A 585 13.86 -16.24 -40.95
C ARG A 585 13.84 -17.76 -41.01
N ALA A 586 12.82 -18.33 -40.39
CA ALA A 586 12.48 -19.74 -40.48
C ALA A 586 10.95 -19.87 -40.61
N PRO A 587 10.44 -20.98 -41.19
CA PRO A 587 9.03 -21.32 -41.06
C PRO A 587 8.61 -21.38 -39.58
N ASN A 588 7.43 -20.84 -39.24
CA ASN A 588 6.98 -20.74 -37.85
C ASN A 588 6.52 -22.12 -37.31
N PRO A 589 7.22 -22.71 -36.32
CA PRO A 589 6.87 -24.04 -35.79
C PRO A 589 5.49 -24.07 -35.10
N TYR A 590 4.99 -22.94 -34.58
CA TYR A 590 3.66 -22.88 -33.98
C TYR A 590 2.55 -23.02 -35.01
N ARG A 591 2.70 -22.39 -36.17
CA ARG A 591 1.70 -22.42 -37.25
C ARG A 591 1.70 -23.75 -38.00
N ILE A 592 2.89 -24.34 -38.18
CA ILE A 592 3.05 -25.60 -38.91
C ILE A 592 2.68 -26.80 -38.02
N GLY A 593 2.73 -26.65 -36.68
CA GLY A 593 2.39 -27.71 -35.73
C GLY A 593 3.43 -28.82 -35.62
N ARG A 594 4.64 -28.60 -36.14
CA ARG A 594 5.80 -29.51 -36.02
C ARG A 594 7.10 -28.71 -35.89
N GLY A 595 8.17 -29.37 -35.48
CA GLY A 595 9.50 -28.78 -35.56
C GLY A 595 10.01 -28.60 -36.99
N VAL A 596 10.85 -27.59 -37.15
CA VAL A 596 11.40 -27.12 -38.40
C VAL A 596 12.92 -27.19 -38.30
N SER A 597 13.55 -27.92 -39.21
CA SER A 597 15.01 -28.04 -39.26
C SER A 597 15.52 -27.13 -40.35
N VAL A 598 16.35 -26.17 -39.98
CA VAL A 598 16.84 -25.13 -40.88
C VAL A 598 18.33 -25.29 -41.09
N LYS A 599 18.75 -25.49 -42.34
CA LYS A 599 20.16 -25.42 -42.73
C LYS A 599 20.51 -24.01 -43.21
N ILE A 600 21.67 -23.52 -42.80
CA ILE A 600 22.12 -22.13 -43.04
C ILE A 600 23.39 -22.14 -43.88
N LEU A 601 23.32 -21.53 -45.07
CA LEU A 601 24.45 -21.43 -45.99
C LEU A 601 24.76 -19.95 -46.29
N PRO A 602 25.88 -19.40 -45.78
CA PRO A 602 26.31 -18.05 -46.10
C PRO A 602 26.80 -17.95 -47.55
N ILE A 603 26.38 -16.91 -48.25
CA ILE A 603 26.75 -16.59 -49.64
C ILE A 603 27.35 -15.19 -49.65
N LEU A 604 28.56 -15.06 -50.17
CA LEU A 604 29.23 -13.78 -50.40
C LEU A 604 29.52 -13.63 -51.89
N ASP A 605 29.08 -12.53 -52.50
CA ASP A 605 29.27 -12.23 -53.93
C ASP A 605 28.86 -13.40 -54.87
N GLY A 606 27.78 -14.10 -54.50
CA GLY A 606 27.22 -15.22 -55.27
C GLY A 606 27.87 -16.58 -55.03
N GLN A 607 28.91 -16.68 -54.19
CA GLN A 607 29.59 -17.94 -53.85
C GLN A 607 29.32 -18.38 -52.41
N ILE A 608 29.13 -19.68 -52.20
CA ILE A 608 28.96 -20.26 -50.86
C ILE A 608 30.28 -20.15 -50.09
N VAL A 609 30.22 -19.59 -48.89
CA VAL A 609 31.38 -19.45 -48.00
C VAL A 609 31.50 -20.70 -47.13
N ASN A 610 32.70 -21.28 -47.07
CA ASN A 610 32.97 -22.41 -46.18
C ASN A 610 33.13 -21.92 -44.74
N CYS A 611 32.20 -22.32 -43.88
CA CYS A 611 32.19 -21.94 -42.47
C CYS A 611 32.16 -23.17 -41.58
N ALA A 612 32.87 -23.12 -40.45
CA ALA A 612 32.79 -24.13 -39.41
C ALA A 612 31.68 -23.79 -38.42
N ALA A 613 30.75 -24.73 -38.19
CA ALA A 613 29.67 -24.58 -37.23
C ALA A 613 30.12 -24.93 -35.80
N LYS A 614 29.88 -24.02 -34.86
CA LYS A 614 29.97 -24.26 -33.42
C LYS A 614 28.61 -24.00 -32.78
N CYS A 615 28.19 -24.90 -31.90
CA CYS A 615 26.90 -24.78 -31.22
C CYS A 615 27.08 -24.55 -29.73
N SER A 616 26.28 -23.64 -29.19
CA SER A 616 26.16 -23.35 -27.77
C SER A 616 24.78 -23.80 -27.27
N LYS A 617 24.64 -24.21 -26.00
CA LYS A 617 23.31 -24.47 -25.43
C LYS A 617 23.21 -23.78 -24.07
N GLY A 618 22.45 -22.69 -24.02
CA GLY A 618 22.40 -21.80 -22.86
C GLY A 618 23.65 -20.92 -22.76
N SER A 619 24.12 -20.66 -21.54
CA SER A 619 25.27 -19.77 -21.28
C SER A 619 26.65 -20.43 -21.46
N TYR A 620 26.69 -21.71 -21.86
CA TYR A 620 27.92 -22.49 -21.95
C TYR A 620 28.20 -22.88 -23.41
N ILE A 621 29.39 -22.55 -23.88
CA ILE A 621 29.91 -23.04 -25.15
C ILE A 621 30.23 -24.53 -24.95
N LYS A 622 29.56 -25.42 -25.68
CA LYS A 622 30.07 -26.78 -25.84
C LYS A 622 31.32 -26.68 -26.71
N ASN A 623 32.45 -27.19 -26.25
CA ASN A 623 33.68 -27.30 -27.04
C ASN A 623 33.59 -28.30 -28.23
N GLY A 624 32.37 -28.64 -28.68
CA GLY A 624 32.13 -29.61 -29.76
C GLY A 624 31.70 -28.92 -31.05
N THR A 625 32.27 -29.35 -32.16
CA THR A 625 31.74 -29.11 -33.51
C THR A 625 30.34 -29.71 -33.62
N CYS A 626 29.41 -29.00 -34.27
CA CYS A 626 28.04 -29.46 -34.51
C CYS A 626 27.70 -29.34 -36.00
N THR A 627 26.48 -29.74 -36.36
CA THR A 627 25.91 -29.50 -37.68
C THR A 627 25.61 -28.00 -37.89
N ASP A 628 25.65 -27.54 -39.14
CA ASP A 628 25.20 -26.22 -39.61
C ASP A 628 23.66 -26.07 -39.65
N GLN A 629 22.99 -26.84 -38.80
CA GLN A 629 21.53 -26.97 -38.73
C GLN A 629 21.04 -26.46 -37.37
N VAL A 630 19.93 -25.72 -37.42
CA VAL A 630 19.20 -25.25 -36.25
C VAL A 630 17.80 -25.83 -36.28
N TYR A 631 17.45 -26.59 -35.25
CA TYR A 631 16.10 -27.11 -35.10
C TYR A 631 15.24 -26.19 -34.22
N LEU A 632 14.16 -25.68 -34.77
CA LEU A 632 13.16 -24.85 -34.07
C LEU A 632 11.92 -25.68 -33.77
N HIS A 633 11.40 -25.60 -32.55
CA HIS A 633 10.21 -26.34 -32.14
C HIS A 633 9.31 -25.49 -31.23
N PHE A 634 7.97 -25.64 -31.32
CA PHE A 634 7.02 -24.89 -30.49
C PHE A 634 7.03 -25.32 -29.01
N ASN A 635 7.54 -26.52 -28.72
CA ASN A 635 7.90 -26.98 -27.38
C ASN A 635 9.39 -26.81 -27.14
N LYS A 636 9.74 -26.02 -26.10
CA LYS A 636 11.10 -25.69 -25.65
C LYS A 636 12.02 -26.91 -25.51
N GLU A 637 11.51 -28.04 -25.03
CA GLU A 637 12.34 -29.22 -24.74
C GLU A 637 12.98 -29.82 -25.99
N TYR A 638 12.35 -29.61 -27.14
CA TYR A 638 12.81 -30.13 -28.42
C TYR A 638 13.51 -29.08 -29.29
N SER A 639 13.56 -27.81 -28.90
CA SER A 639 14.15 -26.73 -29.70
C SER A 639 15.65 -26.56 -29.39
N ASP A 640 16.47 -26.43 -30.42
CA ASP A 640 17.90 -26.11 -30.29
C ASP A 640 18.08 -24.63 -29.93
N GLU A 641 17.54 -23.75 -30.79
CA GLU A 641 17.43 -22.32 -30.52
C GLU A 641 16.10 -22.04 -29.81
N ASN A 642 16.20 -21.36 -28.67
CA ASN A 642 15.06 -21.01 -27.85
C ASN A 642 14.72 -19.52 -27.96
N VAL A 643 15.41 -18.74 -28.78
CA VAL A 643 15.18 -17.31 -28.90
C VAL A 643 14.77 -17.00 -30.33
N PHE A 644 13.45 -16.90 -30.55
CA PHE A 644 12.86 -16.55 -31.83
C PHE A 644 11.55 -15.78 -31.68
N THR A 645 11.14 -15.03 -32.71
CA THR A 645 9.92 -14.20 -32.67
C THR A 645 9.36 -13.97 -34.06
N SER A 646 8.05 -13.81 -34.21
CA SER A 646 7.49 -13.27 -35.44
C SER A 646 7.31 -11.74 -35.40
N SER A 647 7.37 -11.14 -34.21
CA SER A 647 7.08 -9.72 -34.01
C SER A 647 8.30 -8.85 -34.31
N GLU A 648 8.17 -7.95 -35.28
CA GLU A 648 9.23 -7.02 -35.66
C GLU A 648 9.59 -6.03 -34.54
N ASN A 649 8.61 -5.68 -33.70
CA ASN A 649 8.77 -4.71 -32.62
C ASN A 649 9.79 -5.12 -31.54
N VAL A 650 9.99 -6.43 -31.36
CA VAL A 650 10.91 -7.01 -30.36
C VAL A 650 12.12 -7.68 -30.99
N MET A 651 12.22 -7.68 -32.33
CA MET A 651 13.25 -8.42 -33.07
C MET A 651 14.69 -8.05 -32.65
N ASN A 652 14.94 -6.76 -32.37
CA ASN A 652 16.26 -6.29 -31.91
C ASN A 652 16.51 -6.54 -30.40
N LEU A 653 15.52 -7.05 -29.68
CA LEU A 653 15.58 -7.31 -28.24
C LEU A 653 15.60 -8.80 -27.93
N ILE A 654 15.34 -9.67 -28.90
CA ILE A 654 15.37 -11.12 -28.67
C ILE A 654 16.75 -11.55 -28.17
N GLY A 655 16.77 -12.30 -27.08
CA GLY A 655 17.99 -12.70 -26.38
C GLY A 655 18.24 -11.91 -25.11
N TRP A 656 17.71 -10.70 -24.98
CA TRP A 656 17.87 -9.90 -23.77
C TRP A 656 16.90 -10.33 -22.67
N LYS A 657 17.43 -10.53 -21.48
CA LYS A 657 16.69 -10.63 -20.23
C LYS A 657 16.70 -9.27 -19.54
N MET A 658 15.65 -8.48 -19.75
CA MET A 658 15.52 -7.10 -19.25
C MET A 658 14.76 -7.03 -17.93
N VAL A 659 15.11 -7.89 -16.97
CA VAL A 659 14.39 -8.06 -15.70
C VAL A 659 15.22 -7.54 -14.54
N GLY A 660 14.61 -6.71 -13.69
CA GLY A 660 15.25 -6.15 -12.49
C GLY A 660 16.33 -5.12 -12.84
N HIS A 661 17.26 -4.89 -11.90
CA HIS A 661 18.28 -3.84 -12.03
C HIS A 661 19.08 -3.94 -13.35
N PRO A 662 19.34 -2.84 -14.10
CA PRO A 662 20.00 -2.90 -15.41
C PRO A 662 21.37 -3.58 -15.42
N SER A 663 22.13 -3.50 -14.32
CA SER A 663 23.42 -4.21 -14.21
C SER A 663 23.30 -5.74 -14.17
N LYS A 664 22.10 -6.29 -14.01
CA LYS A 664 21.80 -7.73 -14.05
C LYS A 664 21.21 -8.18 -15.37
N TRP A 665 20.98 -7.27 -16.31
CA TRP A 665 20.47 -7.65 -17.62
C TRP A 665 21.50 -8.52 -18.33
N GLN A 666 21.01 -9.63 -18.88
CA GLN A 666 21.83 -10.66 -19.50
C GLN A 666 21.40 -10.81 -20.95
N LEU A 667 22.37 -11.13 -21.81
CA LEU A 667 22.13 -11.49 -23.19
C LEU A 667 22.39 -12.99 -23.35
N THR A 668 21.38 -13.74 -23.77
CA THR A 668 21.52 -15.15 -24.15
C THR A 668 22.27 -15.21 -25.48
N MET A 669 23.33 -16.02 -25.58
CA MET A 669 24.06 -16.23 -26.83
C MET A 669 23.21 -17.02 -27.84
N PRO A 670 23.35 -16.79 -29.16
CA PRO A 670 22.73 -17.62 -30.18
C PRO A 670 23.20 -19.08 -30.10
N TYR A 671 22.32 -20.01 -30.47
CA TYR A 671 22.66 -21.44 -30.52
C TYR A 671 23.79 -21.73 -31.51
N LEU A 672 23.72 -21.17 -32.72
CA LEU A 672 24.69 -21.43 -33.79
C LEU A 672 25.63 -20.25 -34.02
N THR A 673 26.92 -20.53 -33.98
CA THR A 673 27.99 -19.64 -34.42
C THR A 673 28.66 -20.23 -35.65
N LEU A 674 28.62 -19.52 -36.77
CA LEU A 674 29.33 -19.86 -37.99
C LEU A 674 30.66 -19.10 -38.03
N ILE A 675 31.76 -19.85 -38.08
CA ILE A 675 33.11 -19.30 -38.21
C ILE A 675 33.53 -19.46 -39.66
N CYS A 676 33.32 -18.40 -40.43
CA CYS A 676 33.89 -18.17 -41.74
C CYS A 676 35.18 -17.34 -41.57
#